data_AF-A0A3N0Z2I1-F1
#
_entry.id   AF-A0A3N0Z2I1-F1
#
_cell.length_a   1.000
_cell.length_b   1.000
_cell.length_c   1.000
_cell.angle_alpha   90.00
_cell.angle_beta   90.00
_cell.angle_gamma   90.00
#
_symmetry.space_group_name_H-M   'P 1'
#
loop_
_entity.id
_entity.type
_entity.pdbx_description
1 polymer ?
#
loop_
_entity_poly.entity_id
_entity_poly.type
_entity_poly.pdbx_seq_one_letter_code
_entity_poly.pdbx_strand_id
1 'polypeptide(L)'
;MQYKSKISDEMDLKRRIQSLEESMELHERMKRQALAEFETYRQRVEDMQLCTEAQHTQRVVTMSREVEDMRRSFEEKLRSFGQLQAQFEQEKRQALEELRAAHRQEVQELLRSHQSQNANYNKDQEKLGQLHKAEVDSLTERVEELKQDKKRLVEEYEAKLNKAQAFYERELEAMKRTQQMTAENLLAWKKTEAELRKEFQAQEAALQKTLGKLRSELKRVQEEARESREKSHKLQASLNSAENNIKELHKQLEEVTKDTEIVEIRQREAECELEASRDRVQQQATEILLKASQIGSLQATQMTHEAVIRDLESEKSRLKDKVLRLEEERGALQNKCQTLDERQRQQIVSLEKSIREEKQIYEKELMNLRAKYEEDTAHFKDTHSRAVEELSRKHRATLENTQSVSEKEKNRLLSEMEDQFEKERNSLEEQKSLLREELDNLREELTAKLNMANSEVSRLQELVRQGEQGLGSAEGHISNLKDAQRKLLEELDATRARLRETSNLLTALQGEMETQKQQHDAKLISTKEEEKLKMDKMALELELKWTETLRQECKKLREELREEHEEYKRSALTQLAQNKDQEMCSARESWQRKVEDLLEQISLLKQSLEMQLSQSQHSLQQLQAQFSQEREHLGQQLQEMELEHQRREQRLQEAHCCAIQDMQEARQHDLKYLAPDDSKGEKLSLRLEMITLSWAEVAPHRRPEDEGCEWGQQGYTA
;
A
#
# COMPACT_ATOMS: atom_id res chain seq x y z
N MET A 1 -176.12 -105.87 -111.06
CA MET A 1 -175.96 -104.86 -109.98
C MET A 1 -174.74 -105.21 -109.14
N GLN A 2 -173.52 -104.82 -109.57
CA GLN A 2 -172.25 -105.23 -108.91
C GLN A 2 -171.10 -104.21 -109.05
N TYR A 3 -171.38 -102.91 -109.29
CA TYR A 3 -170.34 -101.90 -109.58
C TYR A 3 -170.24 -100.72 -108.59
N LYS A 4 -171.12 -100.60 -107.58
CA LYS A 4 -171.09 -99.48 -106.62
C LYS A 4 -170.28 -99.73 -105.34
N SER A 5 -169.81 -100.95 -105.06
CA SER A 5 -169.11 -101.28 -103.81
C SER A 5 -167.59 -101.13 -103.86
N LYS A 6 -166.95 -101.09 -105.04
CA LYS A 6 -165.48 -101.06 -105.15
C LYS A 6 -164.84 -99.66 -105.12
N ILE A 7 -165.61 -98.59 -105.32
CA ILE A 7 -165.08 -97.21 -105.38
C ILE A 7 -164.95 -96.59 -103.98
N SER A 8 -165.70 -97.07 -102.98
CA SER A 8 -165.65 -96.52 -101.62
C SER A 8 -164.38 -96.91 -100.87
N ASP A 9 -163.93 -98.17 -101.00
CA ASP A 9 -162.78 -98.69 -100.25
C ASP A 9 -161.44 -98.09 -100.71
N GLU A 10 -161.34 -97.65 -101.96
CA GLU A 10 -160.11 -97.08 -102.52
C GLU A 10 -159.86 -95.63 -102.05
N MET A 11 -160.91 -94.88 -101.68
CA MET A 11 -160.78 -93.52 -101.15
C MET A 11 -160.38 -93.49 -99.67
N ASP A 12 -160.73 -94.50 -98.89
CA ASP A 12 -160.34 -94.59 -97.48
C ASP A 12 -158.86 -94.97 -97.30
N LEU A 13 -158.33 -95.84 -98.18
CA LEU A 13 -156.90 -96.18 -98.20
C LEU A 13 -156.02 -94.96 -98.50
N LYS A 14 -156.42 -94.09 -99.44
CA LYS A 14 -155.68 -92.86 -99.75
C LYS A 14 -155.61 -91.88 -98.57
N ARG A 15 -156.72 -91.71 -97.83
CA ARG A 15 -156.73 -90.86 -96.62
C ARG A 15 -155.83 -91.39 -95.52
N ARG A 16 -155.71 -92.72 -95.38
CA ARG A 16 -154.84 -93.33 -94.37
C ARG A 16 -153.36 -93.14 -94.68
N ILE A 17 -152.96 -93.25 -95.94
CA ILE A 17 -151.58 -93.02 -96.38
C ILE A 17 -151.17 -91.58 -96.10
N GLN A 18 -152.01 -90.61 -96.47
CA GLN A 18 -151.73 -89.19 -96.28
C GLN A 18 -151.53 -88.80 -94.80
N SER A 19 -152.33 -89.37 -93.89
CA SER A 19 -152.17 -89.17 -92.45
C SER A 19 -150.87 -89.77 -91.89
N LEU A 20 -150.41 -90.90 -92.43
CA LEU A 20 -149.15 -91.52 -92.01
C LEU A 20 -147.94 -90.73 -92.53
N GLU A 21 -148.01 -90.19 -93.74
CA GLU A 21 -146.98 -89.31 -94.31
C GLU A 21 -146.81 -88.03 -93.48
N GLU A 22 -147.90 -87.37 -93.09
CA GLU A 22 -147.86 -86.18 -92.23
C GLU A 22 -147.29 -86.46 -90.83
N SER A 23 -147.65 -87.61 -90.24
CA SER A 23 -147.12 -88.05 -88.95
C SER A 23 -145.60 -88.32 -89.01
N MET A 24 -145.13 -88.90 -90.11
CA MET A 24 -143.72 -89.23 -90.28
C MET A 24 -142.89 -87.97 -90.55
N GLU A 25 -143.42 -87.01 -91.32
CA GLU A 25 -142.80 -85.69 -91.48
C GLU A 25 -142.68 -84.95 -90.15
N LEU A 26 -143.72 -84.99 -89.31
CA LEU A 26 -143.68 -84.36 -87.99
C LEU A 26 -142.60 -84.99 -87.11
N HIS A 27 -142.49 -86.33 -87.12
CA HIS A 27 -141.45 -87.03 -86.36
C HIS A 27 -140.05 -86.72 -86.89
N GLU A 28 -139.85 -86.62 -88.21
CA GLU A 28 -138.56 -86.18 -88.79
C GLU A 28 -138.22 -84.74 -88.38
N ARG A 29 -139.20 -83.83 -88.35
CA ARG A 29 -138.99 -82.45 -87.84
C ARG A 29 -138.59 -82.46 -86.36
N MET A 30 -139.31 -83.19 -85.51
CA MET A 30 -138.98 -83.31 -84.09
C MET A 30 -137.58 -83.92 -83.87
N LYS A 31 -137.21 -84.93 -84.66
CA LYS A 31 -135.88 -85.55 -84.60
C LYS A 31 -134.78 -84.56 -84.98
N ARG A 32 -134.96 -83.78 -86.06
CA ARG A 32 -133.99 -82.74 -86.45
C ARG A 32 -133.88 -81.65 -85.38
N GLN A 33 -135.01 -81.24 -84.79
CA GLN A 33 -135.01 -80.26 -83.71
C GLN A 33 -134.25 -80.76 -82.48
N ALA A 34 -134.49 -82.01 -82.04
CA ALA A 34 -133.79 -82.61 -80.92
C ALA A 34 -132.28 -82.76 -81.16
N LEU A 35 -131.86 -83.09 -82.40
CA LEU A 35 -130.44 -83.16 -82.76
C LEU A 35 -129.77 -81.78 -82.73
N ALA A 36 -130.43 -80.75 -83.24
CA ALA A 36 -129.92 -79.37 -83.18
C ALA A 36 -129.83 -78.86 -81.73
N GLU A 37 -130.81 -79.17 -80.89
CA GLU A 37 -130.78 -78.86 -79.46
C GLU A 37 -129.63 -79.60 -78.75
N PHE A 38 -129.37 -80.86 -79.09
CA PHE A 38 -128.24 -81.62 -78.55
C PHE A 38 -126.89 -81.06 -79.01
N GLU A 39 -126.74 -80.70 -80.28
CA GLU A 39 -125.52 -80.07 -80.81
C GLU A 39 -125.24 -78.73 -80.14
N THR A 40 -126.28 -77.90 -79.94
CA THR A 40 -126.11 -76.62 -79.23
C THR A 40 -125.78 -76.82 -77.75
N TYR A 41 -126.34 -77.83 -77.08
CA TYR A 41 -125.95 -78.19 -75.72
C TYR A 41 -124.49 -78.66 -75.65
N ARG A 42 -124.09 -79.55 -76.55
CA ARG A 42 -122.70 -80.04 -76.64
C ARG A 42 -121.72 -78.89 -76.83
N GLN A 43 -122.00 -77.96 -77.76
CA GLN A 43 -121.17 -76.79 -78.01
C GLN A 43 -121.01 -75.92 -76.74
N ARG A 44 -122.10 -75.68 -75.99
CA ARG A 44 -122.02 -74.92 -74.73
C ARG A 44 -121.19 -75.62 -73.67
N VAL A 45 -121.27 -76.95 -73.58
CA VAL A 45 -120.45 -77.72 -72.64
C VAL A 45 -118.98 -77.63 -73.04
N GLU A 46 -118.66 -77.76 -74.32
CA GLU A 46 -117.29 -77.59 -74.85
C GLU A 46 -116.74 -76.17 -74.58
N ASP A 47 -117.52 -75.12 -74.83
CA ASP A 47 -117.12 -73.73 -74.56
C ASP A 47 -116.94 -73.45 -73.06
N MET A 48 -117.85 -73.97 -72.22
CA MET A 48 -117.72 -73.88 -70.76
C MET A 48 -116.45 -74.58 -70.29
N GLN A 49 -116.18 -75.78 -70.83
CA GLN A 49 -114.99 -76.55 -70.51
C GLN A 49 -113.71 -75.80 -70.91
N LEU A 50 -113.64 -75.28 -72.14
CA LEU A 50 -112.53 -74.44 -72.62
C LEU A 50 -112.31 -73.20 -71.75
N CYS A 51 -113.38 -72.53 -71.31
CA CYS A 51 -113.27 -71.39 -70.41
C CYS A 51 -112.68 -71.79 -69.05
N THR A 52 -113.12 -72.92 -68.48
CA THR A 52 -112.55 -73.40 -67.21
C THR A 52 -111.10 -73.85 -67.32
N GLU A 53 -110.73 -74.49 -68.44
CA GLU A 53 -109.36 -74.90 -68.74
C GLU A 53 -108.45 -73.68 -68.97
N ALA A 54 -108.92 -72.66 -69.69
CA ALA A 54 -108.21 -71.40 -69.87
C ALA A 54 -108.01 -70.67 -68.54
N GLN A 55 -109.04 -70.62 -67.67
CA GLN A 55 -108.93 -70.04 -66.34
C GLN A 55 -107.95 -70.80 -65.43
N HIS A 56 -107.89 -72.13 -65.53
CA HIS A 56 -106.93 -72.93 -64.78
C HIS A 56 -105.50 -72.67 -65.28
N THR A 57 -105.30 -72.68 -66.60
CA THR A 57 -104.01 -72.39 -67.25
C THR A 57 -103.52 -70.99 -66.90
N GLN A 58 -104.41 -69.98 -66.95
CA GLN A 58 -104.08 -68.61 -66.58
C GLN A 58 -103.64 -68.51 -65.10
N ARG A 59 -104.33 -69.22 -64.20
CA ARG A 59 -103.94 -69.28 -62.77
C ARG A 59 -102.55 -69.91 -62.61
N VAL A 60 -102.28 -71.03 -63.27
CA VAL A 60 -100.97 -71.70 -63.21
C VAL A 60 -99.86 -70.82 -63.78
N VAL A 61 -100.08 -70.13 -64.90
CA VAL A 61 -99.12 -69.20 -65.50
C VAL A 61 -98.84 -68.02 -64.57
N THR A 62 -99.89 -67.46 -63.96
CA THR A 62 -99.76 -66.34 -63.02
C THR A 62 -98.94 -66.76 -61.79
N MET A 63 -99.27 -67.90 -61.18
CA MET A 63 -98.49 -68.46 -60.06
C MET A 63 -97.04 -68.77 -60.45
N SER A 64 -96.81 -69.34 -61.63
CA SER A 64 -95.46 -69.67 -62.11
C SER A 64 -94.62 -68.40 -62.31
N ARG A 65 -95.24 -67.32 -62.79
CA ARG A 65 -94.58 -66.02 -62.92
C ARG A 65 -94.23 -65.42 -61.57
N GLU A 66 -95.13 -65.47 -60.59
CA GLU A 66 -94.87 -65.00 -59.23
C GLU A 66 -93.73 -65.77 -58.56
N VAL A 67 -93.68 -67.10 -58.72
CA VAL A 67 -92.59 -67.94 -58.21
C VAL A 67 -91.26 -67.59 -58.87
N GLU A 68 -91.25 -67.38 -60.18
CA GLU A 68 -90.05 -66.99 -60.91
C GLU A 68 -89.56 -65.59 -60.52
N ASP A 69 -90.47 -64.63 -60.32
CA ASP A 69 -90.13 -63.29 -59.85
C ASP A 69 -89.59 -63.32 -58.41
N MET A 70 -90.16 -64.15 -57.53
CA MET A 70 -89.59 -64.41 -56.20
C MET A 70 -88.19 -65.04 -56.29
N ARG A 71 -87.99 -66.05 -57.15
CA ARG A 71 -86.68 -66.68 -57.37
C ARG A 71 -85.64 -65.67 -57.83
N ARG A 72 -85.97 -64.83 -58.83
CA ARG A 72 -85.08 -63.75 -59.29
C ARG A 72 -84.76 -62.77 -58.16
N SER A 73 -85.75 -62.37 -57.37
CA SER A 73 -85.52 -61.49 -56.21
C SER A 73 -84.57 -62.11 -55.18
N PHE A 74 -84.69 -63.41 -54.90
CA PHE A 74 -83.75 -64.11 -54.02
C PHE A 74 -82.35 -64.22 -54.63
N GLU A 75 -82.24 -64.54 -55.92
CA GLU A 75 -80.94 -64.59 -56.61
C GLU A 75 -80.25 -63.22 -56.65
N GLU A 76 -81.01 -62.14 -56.83
CA GLU A 76 -80.50 -60.77 -56.73
C GLU A 76 -80.03 -60.43 -55.32
N LYS A 77 -80.79 -60.80 -54.29
CA LYS A 77 -80.37 -60.63 -52.88
C LYS A 77 -79.13 -61.45 -52.54
N LEU A 78 -79.00 -62.67 -53.08
CA LEU A 78 -77.80 -63.49 -52.93
C LEU A 78 -76.60 -62.87 -53.65
N ARG A 79 -76.80 -62.32 -54.85
CA ARG A 79 -75.75 -61.58 -55.57
C ARG A 79 -75.34 -60.31 -54.80
N SER A 80 -76.29 -59.52 -54.30
CA SER A 80 -75.98 -58.32 -53.52
C SER A 80 -75.29 -58.67 -52.21
N PHE A 81 -75.70 -59.75 -51.55
CA PHE A 81 -75.03 -60.24 -50.34
C PHE A 81 -73.61 -60.69 -50.64
N GLY A 82 -73.39 -61.45 -51.72
CA GLY A 82 -72.05 -61.85 -52.15
C GLY A 82 -71.14 -60.66 -52.50
N GLN A 83 -71.68 -59.64 -53.17
CA GLN A 83 -70.96 -58.39 -53.42
C GLN A 83 -70.60 -57.66 -52.13
N LEU A 84 -71.55 -57.55 -51.19
CA LEU A 84 -71.33 -56.90 -49.91
C LEU A 84 -70.29 -57.66 -49.06
N GLN A 85 -70.35 -58.99 -49.04
CA GLN A 85 -69.35 -59.82 -48.37
C GLN A 85 -67.95 -59.61 -48.98
N ALA A 86 -67.83 -59.56 -50.31
CA ALA A 86 -66.56 -59.30 -50.98
C ALA A 86 -66.02 -57.89 -50.66
N GLN A 87 -66.89 -56.88 -50.59
CA GLN A 87 -66.54 -55.53 -50.18
C GLN A 87 -66.02 -55.49 -48.74
N PHE A 88 -66.74 -56.11 -47.79
CA PHE A 88 -66.28 -56.21 -46.40
C PHE A 88 -64.94 -56.93 -46.27
N GLU A 89 -64.72 -58.02 -47.04
CA GLU A 89 -63.44 -58.70 -47.06
C GLU A 89 -62.31 -57.83 -47.62
N GLN A 90 -62.59 -57.04 -48.66
CA GLN A 90 -61.64 -56.09 -49.23
C GLN A 90 -61.30 -54.98 -48.24
N GLU A 91 -62.30 -54.35 -47.63
CA GLU A 91 -62.12 -53.30 -46.62
C GLU A 91 -61.33 -53.83 -45.41
N LYS A 92 -61.64 -55.05 -44.94
CA LYS A 92 -60.86 -55.70 -43.88
C LYS A 92 -59.39 -55.89 -44.27
N ARG A 93 -59.11 -56.31 -45.51
CA ARG A 93 -57.73 -56.45 -46.00
C ARG A 93 -57.03 -55.09 -46.07
N GLN A 94 -57.71 -54.06 -46.59
CA GLN A 94 -57.19 -52.70 -46.66
C GLN A 94 -56.88 -52.13 -45.27
N ALA A 95 -57.80 -52.21 -44.32
CA ALA A 95 -57.60 -51.75 -42.94
C ALA A 95 -56.42 -52.46 -42.26
N LEU A 96 -56.23 -53.77 -42.51
CA LEU A 96 -55.08 -54.51 -41.99
C LEU A 96 -53.76 -54.08 -42.64
N GLU A 97 -53.76 -53.75 -43.93
CA GLU A 97 -52.58 -53.25 -44.63
C GLU A 97 -52.20 -51.83 -44.18
N GLU A 98 -53.20 -50.96 -43.99
CA GLU A 98 -53.01 -49.63 -43.43
C GLU A 98 -52.44 -49.70 -42.01
N LEU A 99 -52.98 -50.56 -41.14
CA LEU A 99 -52.46 -50.75 -39.79
C LEU A 99 -51.02 -51.28 -39.80
N ARG A 100 -50.70 -52.23 -40.70
CA ARG A 100 -49.33 -52.71 -40.88
C ARG A 100 -48.39 -51.66 -41.46
N ALA A 101 -48.89 -50.75 -42.29
CA ALA A 101 -48.10 -49.63 -42.82
C ALA A 101 -47.81 -48.60 -41.74
N ALA A 102 -48.82 -48.20 -40.96
CA ALA A 102 -48.69 -47.30 -39.83
C ALA A 102 -47.70 -47.85 -38.80
N HIS A 103 -47.83 -49.12 -38.40
CA HIS A 103 -46.89 -49.73 -37.46
C HIS A 103 -45.44 -49.75 -38.00
N ARG A 104 -45.25 -50.02 -39.29
CA ARG A 104 -43.91 -49.94 -39.91
C ARG A 104 -43.35 -48.52 -39.89
N GLN A 105 -44.18 -47.50 -40.08
CA GLN A 105 -43.77 -46.10 -39.99
C GLN A 105 -43.40 -45.73 -38.55
N GLU A 106 -44.22 -46.08 -37.57
CA GLU A 106 -43.93 -45.84 -36.14
C GLU A 106 -42.59 -46.47 -35.72
N VAL A 107 -42.33 -47.71 -36.12
CA VAL A 107 -41.05 -48.38 -35.83
C VAL A 107 -39.88 -47.66 -36.50
N GLN A 108 -40.03 -47.19 -37.73
CA GLN A 108 -38.99 -46.42 -38.42
C GLN A 108 -38.74 -45.06 -37.75
N GLU A 109 -39.80 -44.38 -37.30
CA GLU A 109 -39.69 -43.11 -36.58
C GLU A 109 -39.03 -43.29 -35.21
N LEU A 110 -39.38 -44.35 -34.47
CA LEU A 110 -38.71 -44.71 -33.22
C LEU A 110 -37.22 -45.00 -33.43
N LEU A 111 -36.85 -45.75 -34.47
CA LEU A 111 -35.45 -46.01 -34.80
C LEU A 111 -34.70 -44.73 -35.19
N ARG A 112 -35.31 -43.85 -36.01
CA ARG A 112 -34.72 -42.55 -36.36
C ARG A 112 -34.57 -41.64 -35.14
N SER A 113 -35.55 -41.63 -34.25
CA SER A 113 -35.52 -40.86 -32.99
C SER A 113 -34.43 -41.39 -32.07
N HIS A 114 -34.32 -42.71 -31.90
CA HIS A 114 -33.24 -43.31 -31.12
C HIS A 114 -31.87 -43.02 -31.72
N GLN A 115 -31.71 -43.12 -33.05
CA GLN A 115 -30.47 -42.80 -33.74
C GLN A 115 -30.08 -41.32 -33.59
N SER A 116 -31.04 -40.39 -33.70
CA SER A 116 -30.79 -38.96 -33.54
C SER A 116 -30.48 -38.60 -32.09
N GLN A 117 -31.20 -39.17 -31.12
CA GLN A 117 -30.90 -39.03 -29.69
C GLN A 117 -29.50 -39.56 -29.35
N ASN A 118 -29.13 -40.72 -29.89
CA ASN A 118 -27.80 -41.30 -29.65
C ASN A 118 -26.68 -40.47 -30.30
N ALA A 119 -26.92 -39.91 -31.49
CA ALA A 119 -25.98 -38.98 -32.13
C ALA A 119 -25.83 -37.67 -31.33
N ASN A 120 -26.91 -37.15 -30.75
CA ASN A 120 -26.87 -35.98 -29.89
C ASN A 120 -26.14 -36.28 -28.58
N TYR A 121 -26.44 -37.41 -27.94
CA TYR A 121 -25.75 -37.86 -26.73
C TYR A 121 -24.24 -38.00 -26.97
N ASN A 122 -23.82 -38.64 -28.07
CA ASN A 122 -22.40 -38.74 -28.42
C ASN A 122 -21.75 -37.37 -28.65
N LYS A 123 -22.42 -36.43 -29.32
CA LYS A 123 -21.91 -35.06 -29.51
C LYS A 123 -21.77 -34.32 -28.20
N ASP A 124 -22.73 -34.46 -27.30
CA ASP A 124 -22.70 -33.80 -25.99
C ASP A 124 -21.65 -34.44 -25.07
N GLN A 125 -21.48 -35.76 -25.14
CA GLN A 125 -20.39 -36.47 -24.48
C GLN A 125 -19.02 -36.02 -25.00
N GLU A 126 -18.87 -35.84 -26.32
CA GLU A 126 -17.63 -35.36 -26.93
C GLU A 126 -17.34 -33.90 -26.53
N LYS A 127 -18.35 -33.01 -26.56
CA LYS A 127 -18.20 -31.63 -26.07
C LYS A 127 -17.80 -31.59 -24.60
N LEU A 128 -18.43 -32.41 -23.75
CA LEU A 128 -18.07 -32.49 -22.33
C LEU A 128 -16.63 -32.98 -22.16
N GLY A 129 -16.22 -33.99 -22.94
CA GLY A 129 -14.83 -34.45 -22.99
C GLY A 129 -13.85 -33.37 -23.44
N GLN A 130 -14.20 -32.56 -24.44
CA GLN A 130 -13.40 -31.43 -24.90
C GLN A 130 -13.30 -30.32 -23.85
N LEU A 131 -14.39 -30.00 -23.15
CA LEU A 131 -14.39 -29.03 -22.06
C LEU A 131 -13.53 -29.49 -20.89
N HIS A 132 -13.68 -30.74 -20.44
CA HIS A 132 -12.83 -31.30 -19.40
C HIS A 132 -11.36 -31.31 -19.82
N LYS A 133 -11.07 -31.64 -21.08
CA LYS A 133 -9.70 -31.59 -21.59
C LYS A 133 -9.13 -30.17 -21.56
N ALA A 134 -9.89 -29.18 -22.03
CA ALA A 134 -9.46 -27.78 -22.00
C ALA A 134 -9.25 -27.26 -20.57
N GLU A 135 -10.11 -27.66 -19.63
CA GLU A 135 -9.95 -27.33 -18.21
C GLU A 135 -8.69 -27.96 -17.60
N VAL A 136 -8.43 -29.24 -17.90
CA VAL A 136 -7.20 -29.94 -17.47
C VAL A 136 -5.97 -29.28 -18.07
N ASP A 137 -5.98 -28.93 -19.35
CA ASP A 137 -4.86 -28.27 -20.02
C ASP A 137 -4.58 -26.89 -19.39
N SER A 138 -5.64 -26.09 -19.13
CA SER A 138 -5.54 -24.79 -18.45
C SER A 138 -5.01 -24.90 -17.01
N LEU A 139 -5.51 -25.87 -16.24
CA LEU A 139 -5.01 -26.13 -14.88
C LEU A 139 -3.54 -26.59 -14.91
N THR A 140 -3.16 -27.38 -15.90
CA THR A 140 -1.77 -27.84 -16.08
C THR A 140 -0.85 -26.66 -16.39
N GLU A 141 -1.23 -25.79 -17.32
CA GLU A 141 -0.48 -24.56 -17.62
C GLU A 141 -0.33 -23.69 -16.37
N ARG A 142 -1.40 -23.52 -15.60
CA ARG A 142 -1.36 -22.72 -14.37
C ARG A 142 -0.43 -23.32 -13.31
N VAL A 143 -0.39 -24.64 -13.19
CA VAL A 143 0.54 -25.34 -12.30
C VAL A 143 1.98 -25.13 -12.75
N GLU A 144 2.27 -25.18 -14.05
CA GLU A 144 3.61 -24.94 -14.57
C GLU A 144 4.07 -23.49 -14.40
N GLU A 145 3.18 -22.51 -14.56
CA GLU A 145 3.46 -21.11 -14.22
C GLU A 145 3.82 -20.96 -12.74
N LEU A 146 3.01 -21.52 -11.84
CA LEU A 146 3.27 -21.47 -10.40
C LEU A 146 4.57 -22.15 -10.01
N LYS A 147 4.94 -23.26 -10.67
CA LYS A 147 6.24 -23.92 -10.47
C LYS A 147 7.40 -23.01 -10.90
N GLN A 148 7.26 -22.32 -12.04
CA GLN A 148 8.28 -21.38 -12.51
C GLN A 148 8.41 -20.18 -11.58
N ASP A 149 7.29 -19.60 -11.13
CA ASP A 149 7.30 -18.47 -10.19
C ASP A 149 7.90 -18.88 -8.84
N LYS A 150 7.55 -20.07 -8.33
CA LYS A 150 8.18 -20.63 -7.13
C LYS A 150 9.70 -20.77 -7.32
N LYS A 151 10.15 -21.28 -8.46
CA LYS A 151 11.58 -21.42 -8.76
C LYS A 151 12.29 -20.07 -8.78
N ARG A 152 11.76 -19.07 -9.50
CA ARG A 152 12.33 -17.72 -9.54
C ARG A 152 12.39 -17.10 -8.14
N LEU A 153 11.33 -17.27 -7.35
CA LEU A 153 11.28 -16.75 -5.99
C LEU A 153 12.35 -17.37 -5.09
N VAL A 154 12.57 -18.69 -5.19
CA VAL A 154 13.65 -19.39 -4.47
C VAL A 154 15.02 -18.84 -4.89
N GLU A 155 15.29 -18.75 -6.19
CA GLU A 155 16.56 -18.21 -6.72
C GLU A 155 16.81 -16.77 -6.25
N GLU A 156 15.77 -15.93 -6.20
CA GLU A 156 15.87 -14.57 -5.67
C GLU A 156 16.18 -14.53 -4.17
N TYR A 157 15.55 -15.39 -3.37
CA TYR A 157 15.82 -15.48 -1.93
C TYR A 157 17.23 -16.03 -1.65
N GLU A 158 17.66 -17.05 -2.39
CA GLU A 158 19.02 -17.58 -2.32
C GLU A 158 20.06 -16.51 -2.70
N ALA A 159 19.82 -15.74 -3.77
CA ALA A 159 20.70 -14.64 -4.17
C ALA A 159 20.78 -13.56 -3.09
N LYS A 160 19.65 -13.20 -2.45
CA LYS A 160 19.61 -12.24 -1.32
C LYS A 160 20.37 -12.78 -0.11
N LEU A 161 20.19 -14.06 0.22
CA LEU A 161 20.88 -14.72 1.33
C LEU A 161 22.40 -14.75 1.09
N ASN A 162 22.83 -15.18 -0.10
CA ASN A 162 24.25 -15.22 -0.47
C ASN A 162 24.88 -13.83 -0.44
N LYS A 163 24.16 -12.79 -0.90
CA LYS A 163 24.64 -11.41 -0.83
C LYS A 163 24.80 -10.93 0.62
N ALA A 164 23.87 -11.27 1.50
CA ALA A 164 23.96 -10.95 2.92
C ALA A 164 25.11 -11.69 3.61
N GLN A 165 25.28 -12.99 3.34
CA GLN A 165 26.40 -13.78 3.84
C GLN A 165 27.74 -13.18 3.40
N ALA A 166 27.89 -12.86 2.11
CA ALA A 166 29.11 -12.23 1.59
C ALA A 166 29.36 -10.82 2.17
N PHE A 167 28.31 -10.10 2.60
CA PHE A 167 28.48 -8.83 3.31
C PHE A 167 29.05 -9.07 4.72
N TYR A 168 28.46 -9.98 5.48
CA TYR A 168 28.93 -10.31 6.83
C TYR A 168 30.34 -10.92 6.84
N GLU A 169 30.69 -11.76 5.86
CA GLU A 169 32.05 -12.28 5.70
C GLU A 169 33.06 -11.16 5.43
N ARG A 170 32.73 -10.20 4.56
CA ARG A 170 33.59 -9.02 4.31
C ARG A 170 33.75 -8.14 5.53
N GLU A 171 32.68 -7.87 6.28
CA GLU A 171 32.78 -7.10 7.53
C GLU A 171 33.63 -7.84 8.58
N LEU A 172 33.45 -9.15 8.70
CA LEU A 172 34.24 -9.98 9.62
C LEU A 172 35.73 -9.97 9.23
N GLU A 173 36.05 -10.06 7.94
CA GLU A 173 37.41 -9.93 7.44
C GLU A 173 37.99 -8.54 7.67
N ALA A 174 37.22 -7.46 7.45
CA ALA A 174 37.66 -6.09 7.72
C ALA A 174 37.96 -5.89 9.21
N MET A 175 37.12 -6.45 10.10
CA MET A 175 37.36 -6.44 11.53
C MET A 175 38.63 -7.20 11.89
N LYS A 176 38.83 -8.42 11.35
CA LYS A 176 40.07 -9.21 11.53
C LYS A 176 41.31 -8.45 11.06
N ARG A 177 41.26 -7.80 9.89
CA ARG A 177 42.37 -6.98 9.38
C ARG A 177 42.67 -5.81 10.31
N THR A 178 41.64 -5.13 10.81
CA THR A 178 41.81 -4.01 11.75
C THR A 178 42.40 -4.48 13.09
N GLN A 179 41.94 -5.63 13.61
CA GLN A 179 42.49 -6.26 14.79
C GLN A 179 43.96 -6.68 14.58
N GLN A 180 44.30 -7.21 13.41
CA GLN A 180 45.68 -7.54 13.06
C GLN A 180 46.56 -6.28 13.00
N MET A 181 46.11 -5.22 12.31
CA MET A 181 46.84 -3.94 12.23
C MET A 181 47.06 -3.31 13.61
N THR A 182 46.06 -3.35 14.49
CA THR A 182 46.21 -2.86 15.87
C THR A 182 47.19 -3.69 16.69
N ALA A 183 47.20 -5.02 16.50
CA ALA A 183 48.19 -5.90 17.12
C ALA A 183 49.61 -5.62 16.60
N GLU A 184 49.78 -5.45 15.29
CA GLU A 184 51.06 -5.10 14.66
C GLU A 184 51.56 -3.73 15.12
N ASN A 185 50.68 -2.72 15.20
CA ASN A 185 51.02 -1.40 15.73
C ASN A 185 51.44 -1.48 17.21
N LEU A 186 50.74 -2.27 18.03
CA LEU A 186 51.12 -2.47 19.44
C LEU A 186 52.49 -3.15 19.56
N LEU A 187 52.78 -4.12 18.70
CA LEU A 187 54.10 -4.76 18.63
C LEU A 187 55.20 -3.77 18.21
N ALA A 188 54.92 -2.90 17.23
CA ALA A 188 55.82 -1.83 16.84
C ALA A 188 56.10 -0.87 18.00
N TRP A 189 55.05 -0.43 18.71
CA TRP A 189 55.19 0.41 19.91
C TRP A 189 56.00 -0.25 21.02
N LYS A 190 55.78 -1.55 21.30
CA LYS A 190 56.58 -2.31 22.27
C LYS A 190 58.04 -2.38 21.87
N LYS A 191 58.33 -2.50 20.56
CA LYS A 191 59.70 -2.51 20.05
C LYS A 191 60.37 -1.14 20.23
N THR A 192 59.69 -0.06 19.86
CA THR A 192 60.22 1.31 20.06
C THR A 192 60.41 1.64 21.54
N GLU A 193 59.48 1.20 22.40
CA GLU A 193 59.61 1.36 23.85
C GLU A 193 60.82 0.60 24.40
N ALA A 194 61.07 -0.63 23.92
CA ALA A 194 62.24 -1.41 24.29
C ALA A 194 63.55 -0.80 23.79
N GLU A 195 63.57 -0.22 22.59
CA GLU A 195 64.71 0.51 22.04
C GLU A 195 65.02 1.76 22.88
N LEU A 196 64.00 2.57 23.20
CA LEU A 196 64.16 3.73 24.09
C LEU A 196 64.68 3.33 25.47
N ARG A 197 64.16 2.24 26.06
CA ARG A 197 64.70 1.72 27.33
C ARG A 197 66.18 1.37 27.24
N LYS A 198 66.63 0.76 26.14
CA LYS A 198 68.05 0.46 25.91
C LYS A 198 68.88 1.73 25.77
N GLU A 199 68.38 2.73 25.05
CA GLU A 199 69.05 4.03 24.91
C GLU A 199 69.19 4.74 26.26
N PHE A 200 68.12 4.77 27.08
CA PHE A 200 68.18 5.32 28.43
C PHE A 200 69.18 4.58 29.32
N GLN A 201 69.19 3.25 29.28
CA GLN A 201 70.18 2.45 30.02
C GLN A 201 71.61 2.75 29.55
N ALA A 202 71.83 2.93 28.25
CA ALA A 202 73.14 3.28 27.70
C ALA A 202 73.57 4.69 28.12
N GLN A 203 72.65 5.67 28.11
CA GLN A 203 72.89 7.02 28.59
C GLN A 203 73.20 7.05 30.09
N GLU A 204 72.43 6.32 30.90
CA GLU A 204 72.65 6.19 32.34
C GLU A 204 74.03 5.57 32.62
N ALA A 205 74.39 4.49 31.93
CA ALA A 205 75.71 3.88 32.06
C ALA A 205 76.85 4.83 31.65
N ALA A 206 76.65 5.61 30.58
CA ALA A 206 77.62 6.62 30.16
C ALA A 206 77.79 7.71 31.23
N LEU A 207 76.70 8.20 31.83
CA LEU A 207 76.73 9.17 32.93
C LEU A 207 77.36 8.61 34.21
N GLN A 208 77.05 7.37 34.58
CA GLN A 208 77.70 6.71 35.71
C GLN A 208 79.22 6.58 35.49
N LYS A 209 79.64 6.28 34.26
CA LYS A 209 81.07 6.23 33.89
C LYS A 209 81.73 7.61 33.96
N THR A 210 81.09 8.68 33.48
CA THR A 210 81.65 10.04 33.58
C THR A 210 81.70 10.52 35.03
N LEU A 211 80.67 10.24 35.83
CA LEU A 211 80.69 10.49 37.28
C LEU A 211 81.82 9.74 37.97
N GLY A 212 82.06 8.47 37.62
CA GLY A 212 83.19 7.70 38.12
C GLY A 212 84.54 8.36 37.81
N LYS A 213 84.73 8.82 36.56
CA LYS A 213 85.93 9.58 36.16
C LYS A 213 86.09 10.86 36.97
N LEU A 214 85.03 11.68 37.06
CA LEU A 214 85.06 12.94 37.82
C LEU A 214 85.35 12.72 39.31
N ARG A 215 84.79 11.66 39.92
CA ARG A 215 85.11 11.28 41.31
C ARG A 215 86.59 10.91 41.46
N SER A 216 87.16 10.14 40.53
CA SER A 216 88.57 9.77 40.57
C SER A 216 89.50 10.99 40.37
N GLU A 217 89.11 11.90 39.48
CA GLU A 217 89.87 13.13 39.22
C GLU A 217 89.79 14.09 40.40
N LEU A 218 88.62 14.23 41.02
CA LEU A 218 88.47 14.98 42.26
C LEU A 218 89.38 14.44 43.37
N LYS A 219 89.43 13.11 43.52
CA LYS A 219 90.31 12.46 44.50
C LYS A 219 91.79 12.75 44.20
N ARG A 220 92.21 12.64 42.94
CA ARG A 220 93.58 12.99 42.49
C ARG A 220 93.91 14.45 42.81
N VAL A 221 93.03 15.39 42.46
CA VAL A 221 93.23 16.83 42.74
C VAL A 221 93.29 17.11 44.25
N GLN A 222 92.50 16.42 45.07
CA GLN A 222 92.57 16.52 46.52
C GLN A 222 93.92 16.01 47.07
N GLU A 223 94.42 14.89 46.56
CA GLU A 223 95.74 14.34 46.91
C GLU A 223 96.86 15.29 46.50
N GLU A 224 96.83 15.85 45.28
CA GLU A 224 97.79 16.84 44.79
C GLU A 224 97.77 18.13 45.62
N ALA A 225 96.58 18.60 46.01
CA ALA A 225 96.43 19.73 46.92
C ALA A 225 97.01 19.41 48.31
N ARG A 226 96.81 18.18 48.81
CA ARG A 226 97.39 17.71 50.08
C ARG A 226 98.91 17.69 50.02
N GLU A 227 99.50 17.12 48.97
CA GLU A 227 100.95 17.10 48.75
C GLU A 227 101.52 18.51 48.62
N SER A 228 100.83 19.40 47.92
CA SER A 228 101.25 20.81 47.78
C SER A 228 101.26 21.53 49.13
N ARG A 229 100.25 21.31 49.98
CA ARG A 229 100.25 21.82 51.36
C ARG A 229 101.38 21.23 52.19
N GLU A 230 101.65 19.94 52.10
CA GLU A 230 102.79 19.31 52.81
C GLU A 230 104.13 19.88 52.35
N LYS A 231 104.32 20.08 51.03
CA LYS A 231 105.49 20.75 50.48
C LYS A 231 105.62 22.17 51.02
N SER A 232 104.52 22.93 51.04
CA SER A 232 104.49 24.28 51.62
C SER A 232 104.85 24.28 53.10
N HIS A 233 104.33 23.34 53.89
CA HIS A 233 104.67 23.21 55.32
C HIS A 233 106.15 22.85 55.52
N LYS A 234 106.71 21.95 54.70
CA LYS A 234 108.14 21.61 54.75
C LYS A 234 109.02 22.82 54.41
N LEU A 235 108.65 23.58 53.38
CA LEU A 235 109.35 24.82 53.03
C LEU A 235 109.24 25.87 54.15
N GLN A 236 108.07 26.03 54.75
CA GLN A 236 107.88 26.92 55.90
C GLN A 236 108.74 26.49 57.10
N ALA A 237 108.82 25.20 57.40
CA ALA A 237 109.67 24.68 58.47
C ALA A 237 111.16 24.94 58.18
N SER A 238 111.60 24.72 56.93
CA SER A 238 112.97 25.02 56.50
C SER A 238 113.27 26.52 56.58
N LEU A 239 112.33 27.38 56.17
CA LEU A 239 112.44 28.83 56.27
C LEU A 239 112.58 29.26 57.72
N ASN A 240 111.70 28.79 58.62
CA ASN A 240 111.78 29.09 60.04
C ASN A 240 113.12 28.65 60.65
N SER A 241 113.65 27.48 60.25
CA SER A 241 114.98 27.03 60.69
C SER A 241 116.09 27.95 60.19
N ALA A 242 116.03 28.38 58.93
CA ALA A 242 116.99 29.32 58.37
C ALA A 242 116.90 30.70 59.04
N GLU A 243 115.68 31.21 59.29
CA GLU A 243 115.45 32.44 60.05
C GLU A 243 116.02 32.36 61.46
N ASN A 244 115.83 31.23 62.16
CA ASN A 244 116.42 31.03 63.49
C ASN A 244 117.94 30.99 63.43
N ASN A 245 118.53 30.33 62.42
CA ASN A 245 119.98 30.35 62.21
C ASN A 245 120.50 31.75 61.91
N ILE A 246 119.76 32.54 61.11
CA ILE A 246 120.10 33.94 60.82
C ILE A 246 120.03 34.78 62.09
N LYS A 247 119.02 34.58 62.96
CA LYS A 247 118.92 35.26 64.26
C LYS A 247 120.09 34.91 65.17
N GLU A 248 120.48 33.63 65.23
CA GLU A 248 121.63 33.18 66.01
C GLU A 248 122.94 33.78 65.48
N LEU A 249 123.13 33.80 64.15
CA LEU A 249 124.27 34.46 63.52
C LEU A 249 124.28 35.97 63.77
N HIS A 250 123.11 36.64 63.74
CA HIS A 250 123.00 38.06 64.11
C HIS A 250 123.40 38.29 65.57
N LYS A 251 122.98 37.41 66.47
CA LYS A 251 123.36 37.48 67.89
C LYS A 251 124.86 37.29 68.08
N GLN A 252 125.45 36.30 67.39
CA GLN A 252 126.91 36.11 67.37
C GLN A 252 127.63 37.32 66.80
N LEU A 253 127.08 37.95 65.74
CA LEU A 253 127.62 39.17 65.19
C LEU A 253 127.56 40.30 66.22
N GLU A 254 126.44 40.53 66.89
CA GLU A 254 126.29 41.53 67.97
C GLU A 254 127.25 41.28 69.14
N GLU A 255 127.46 40.02 69.53
CA GLU A 255 128.44 39.64 70.55
C GLU A 255 129.85 39.99 70.11
N VAL A 256 130.23 39.68 68.85
CA VAL A 256 131.51 40.11 68.27
C VAL A 256 131.61 41.63 68.22
N THR A 257 130.53 42.34 67.84
CA THR A 257 130.52 43.81 67.81
C THR A 257 130.78 44.39 69.19
N LYS A 258 130.11 43.86 70.23
CA LYS A 258 130.32 44.25 71.64
C LYS A 258 131.73 43.91 72.10
N ASP A 259 132.27 42.76 71.73
CA ASP A 259 133.65 42.39 72.05
C ASP A 259 134.65 43.32 71.37
N THR A 260 134.42 43.71 70.10
CA THR A 260 135.22 44.75 69.44
C THR A 260 135.09 46.11 70.13
N GLU A 261 133.89 46.52 70.55
CA GLU A 261 133.69 47.76 71.33
C GLU A 261 134.46 47.72 72.66
N ILE A 262 134.48 46.57 73.35
CA ILE A 262 135.26 46.37 74.57
C ILE A 262 136.76 46.45 74.29
N VAL A 263 137.24 45.85 73.19
CA VAL A 263 138.65 45.94 72.78
C VAL A 263 139.01 47.37 72.41
N GLU A 264 138.14 48.09 71.70
CA GLU A 264 138.33 49.51 71.40
C GLU A 264 138.37 50.36 72.68
N ILE A 265 137.53 50.07 73.68
CA ILE A 265 137.59 50.74 74.98
C ILE A 265 138.93 50.45 75.67
N ARG A 266 139.39 49.20 75.70
CA ARG A 266 140.70 48.84 76.26
C ARG A 266 141.87 49.46 75.51
N GLN A 267 141.77 49.57 74.19
CA GLN A 267 142.74 50.29 73.37
C GLN A 267 142.73 51.77 73.74
N ARG A 268 141.56 52.39 73.89
CA ARG A 268 141.40 53.79 74.30
C ARG A 268 141.93 54.04 75.71
N GLU A 269 141.76 53.07 76.62
CA GLU A 269 142.37 53.09 77.96
C GLU A 269 143.90 52.99 77.89
N ALA A 270 144.45 52.09 77.07
CA ALA A 270 145.88 51.97 76.84
C ALA A 270 146.45 53.24 76.17
N GLU A 271 145.72 53.85 75.24
CA GLU A 271 146.04 55.16 74.65
C GLU A 271 146.02 56.26 75.72
N CYS A 272 145.04 56.28 76.63
CA CYS A 272 145.00 57.19 77.77
C CYS A 272 146.17 56.97 78.75
N GLU A 273 146.59 55.73 78.99
CA GLU A 273 147.77 55.44 79.82
C GLU A 273 149.07 55.87 79.12
N LEU A 274 149.15 55.72 77.80
CA LEU A 274 150.24 56.21 76.97
C LEU A 274 150.28 57.74 76.98
N GLU A 275 149.13 58.40 76.83
CA GLU A 275 148.96 59.85 76.96
C GLU A 275 149.34 60.29 78.38
N ALA A 276 148.96 59.58 79.43
CA ALA A 276 149.35 59.89 80.81
C ALA A 276 150.86 59.69 81.08
N SER A 277 151.51 58.77 80.37
CA SER A 277 152.97 58.60 80.40
C SER A 277 153.69 59.69 79.60
N ARG A 278 153.11 60.08 78.46
CA ARG A 278 153.54 61.23 77.66
C ARG A 278 153.39 62.52 78.47
N ASP A 279 152.31 62.68 79.20
CA ASP A 279 152.03 63.81 80.07
C ASP A 279 152.95 63.85 81.28
N ARG A 280 153.42 62.72 81.81
CA ARG A 280 154.48 62.70 82.85
C ARG A 280 155.82 63.18 82.31
N VAL A 281 156.18 62.77 81.09
CA VAL A 281 157.40 63.24 80.38
C VAL A 281 157.24 64.72 79.98
N GLN A 282 156.05 65.11 79.53
CA GLN A 282 155.69 66.49 79.21
C GLN A 282 155.65 67.35 80.48
N GLN A 283 155.21 66.84 81.63
CA GLN A 283 155.22 67.52 82.93
C GLN A 283 156.64 67.73 83.44
N GLN A 284 157.55 66.78 83.25
CA GLN A 284 158.99 67.01 83.53
C GLN A 284 159.60 68.06 82.59
N ALA A 285 159.17 68.13 81.32
CA ALA A 285 159.59 69.16 80.37
C ALA A 285 158.90 70.52 80.61
N THR A 286 157.66 70.52 81.13
CA THR A 286 156.90 71.73 81.42
C THR A 286 157.16 72.26 82.82
N GLU A 287 157.62 71.50 83.81
CA GLU A 287 158.13 72.07 85.07
C GLU A 287 159.40 72.92 84.84
N ILE A 288 160.18 72.55 83.81
CA ILE A 288 161.29 73.36 83.28
C ILE A 288 160.76 74.64 82.59
N LEU A 289 159.60 74.60 81.91
CA LEU A 289 158.97 75.75 81.22
C LEU A 289 157.99 76.57 82.10
N LEU A 290 157.41 76.04 83.17
CA LEU A 290 156.39 76.68 84.02
C LEU A 290 157.05 77.50 85.14
N LYS A 291 158.36 77.31 85.35
CA LYS A 291 159.23 78.36 85.89
C LYS A 291 159.31 79.60 84.97
N ALA A 292 158.85 79.53 83.71
CA ALA A 292 159.02 80.62 82.76
C ALA A 292 157.80 81.55 82.57
N SER A 293 156.53 81.18 82.82
CA SER A 293 155.42 82.12 82.50
C SER A 293 154.03 81.68 83.01
N GLN A 294 153.65 81.95 84.27
CA GLN A 294 152.69 83.04 84.58
C GLN A 294 151.91 83.61 83.37
N ILE A 295 150.59 83.86 83.54
CA ILE A 295 149.64 84.56 82.64
C ILE A 295 148.79 83.56 81.81
N GLY A 296 147.55 83.22 82.20
CA GLY A 296 146.35 84.06 82.16
C GLY A 296 145.50 83.62 80.95
N SER A 297 144.30 83.04 81.08
CA SER A 297 143.08 83.77 81.39
C SER A 297 141.91 83.10 80.64
N LEU A 298 140.73 82.94 81.29
CA LEU A 298 139.36 83.07 80.72
C LEU A 298 138.83 81.93 79.80
N GLN A 299 137.71 81.23 79.99
CA GLN A 299 136.52 81.22 80.90
C GLN A 299 135.45 82.32 80.76
N ALA A 300 134.74 82.49 79.62
CA ALA A 300 133.65 83.49 79.54
C ALA A 300 132.41 83.27 78.61
N THR A 301 132.26 82.21 77.80
CA THR A 301 131.32 82.28 76.63
C THR A 301 130.04 81.42 76.62
N GLN A 302 129.63 80.72 77.68
CA GLN A 302 128.66 79.61 77.52
C GLN A 302 127.14 79.94 77.59
N MET A 303 126.67 81.12 78.00
CA MET A 303 125.31 81.27 78.59
C MET A 303 124.08 81.70 77.71
N THR A 304 124.04 81.59 76.37
CA THR A 304 123.02 82.32 75.55
C THR A 304 121.84 81.56 74.87
N HIS A 305 121.57 80.26 75.09
CA HIS A 305 120.72 79.45 74.15
C HIS A 305 119.23 79.08 74.50
N GLU A 306 118.56 79.57 75.56
CA GLU A 306 117.31 78.94 76.10
C GLU A 306 115.88 79.47 75.69
N ALA A 307 115.66 80.44 74.79
CA ALA A 307 114.36 81.16 74.72
C ALA A 307 113.25 80.73 73.71
N VAL A 308 113.48 79.89 72.70
CA VAL A 308 112.61 79.79 71.48
C VAL A 308 111.38 78.84 71.55
N ILE A 309 111.25 77.98 72.56
CA ILE A 309 110.34 76.81 72.50
C ILE A 309 108.84 77.12 72.78
N ARG A 310 108.46 78.30 73.28
CA ARG A 310 107.10 78.53 73.88
C ARG A 310 105.95 78.93 72.93
N ASP A 311 106.17 79.27 71.67
CA ASP A 311 105.13 79.93 70.85
C ASP A 311 104.21 79.00 70.00
N LEU A 312 104.49 77.70 69.85
CA LEU A 312 103.78 76.81 68.90
C LEU A 312 102.51 76.10 69.41
N GLU A 313 102.17 76.17 70.70
CA GLU A 313 101.10 75.34 71.30
C GLU A 313 99.69 75.95 71.24
N SER A 314 99.53 77.24 70.92
CA SER A 314 98.24 77.94 71.02
C SER A 314 97.25 77.69 69.85
N GLU A 315 97.72 77.37 68.64
CA GLU A 315 96.86 77.38 67.43
C GLU A 315 96.07 76.07 67.19
N LYS A 316 96.40 75.00 67.91
CA LYS A 316 95.77 73.67 67.80
C LYS A 316 94.34 73.62 68.36
N SER A 317 94.00 74.45 69.33
CA SER A 317 92.72 74.38 70.06
C SER A 317 91.53 74.94 69.27
N ARG A 318 91.75 75.87 68.34
CA ARG A 318 90.68 76.63 67.63
C ARG A 318 89.95 75.84 66.54
N LEU A 319 90.58 74.83 65.93
CA LEU A 319 90.01 74.05 64.81
C LEU A 319 89.02 72.97 65.26
N LYS A 320 89.03 72.57 66.54
CA LYS A 320 88.24 71.45 67.06
C LYS A 320 86.75 71.78 67.23
N ASP A 321 86.41 73.00 67.63
CA ASP A 321 85.01 73.40 67.93
C ASP A 321 84.12 73.62 66.68
N LYS A 322 84.71 73.75 65.49
CA LYS A 322 83.96 73.98 64.24
C LYS A 322 83.36 72.70 63.65
N VAL A 323 83.96 71.54 63.93
CA VAL A 323 83.52 70.24 63.39
C VAL A 323 82.25 69.75 64.09
N LEU A 324 82.15 69.93 65.41
CA LEU A 324 81.02 69.47 66.21
C LEU A 324 79.67 70.05 65.76
N ARG A 325 79.61 71.33 65.36
CA ARG A 325 78.36 71.99 64.94
C ARG A 325 77.79 71.47 63.62
N LEU A 326 78.64 71.02 62.70
CA LEU A 326 78.20 70.51 61.39
C LEU A 326 77.63 69.07 61.48
N GLU A 327 77.97 68.34 62.54
CA GLU A 327 77.48 66.97 62.75
C GLU A 327 76.05 66.97 63.33
N GLU A 328 75.69 67.95 64.14
CA GLU A 328 74.35 68.10 64.73
C GLU A 328 73.29 68.46 63.68
N GLU A 329 73.59 69.34 62.73
CA GLU A 329 72.66 69.73 61.64
C GLU A 329 72.38 68.57 60.67
N ARG A 330 73.37 67.69 60.44
CA ARG A 330 73.22 66.49 59.60
C ARG A 330 72.24 65.49 60.21
N GLY A 331 72.29 65.30 61.53
CA GLY A 331 71.38 64.39 62.25
C GLY A 331 69.92 64.84 62.21
N ALA A 332 69.66 66.15 62.31
CA ALA A 332 68.30 66.70 62.29
C ALA A 332 67.59 66.51 60.94
N LEU A 333 68.31 66.63 59.82
CA LEU A 333 67.75 66.45 58.47
C LEU A 333 67.46 64.97 58.16
N GLN A 334 68.27 64.04 58.66
CA GLN A 334 68.09 62.61 58.43
C GLN A 334 66.81 62.06 59.10
N ASN A 335 66.48 62.54 60.31
CA ASN A 335 65.27 62.12 61.03
C ASN A 335 63.96 62.62 60.37
N LYS A 336 64.03 63.76 59.66
CA LYS A 336 62.87 64.34 58.97
C LYS A 336 62.53 63.60 57.66
N CYS A 337 63.53 63.05 56.97
CA CYS A 337 63.31 62.17 55.81
C CYS A 337 62.66 60.84 56.21
N GLN A 338 63.17 60.20 57.27
CA GLN A 338 62.68 58.90 57.72
C GLN A 338 61.20 58.92 58.14
N THR A 339 60.75 60.01 58.76
CA THR A 339 59.35 60.14 59.21
C THR A 339 58.35 60.37 58.06
N LEU A 340 58.78 60.97 56.94
CA LEU A 340 57.95 61.11 55.74
C LEU A 340 57.81 59.81 54.96
N ASP A 341 58.90 59.05 54.82
CA ASP A 341 58.91 57.75 54.14
C ASP A 341 58.02 56.73 54.86
N GLU A 342 58.03 56.72 56.19
CA GLU A 342 57.22 55.79 56.99
C GLU A 342 55.72 56.07 56.82
N ARG A 343 55.34 57.35 56.70
CA ARG A 343 53.95 57.77 56.50
C ARG A 343 53.43 57.42 55.10
N GLN A 344 54.28 57.55 54.08
CA GLN A 344 53.93 57.13 52.71
C GLN A 344 53.81 55.61 52.60
N ARG A 345 54.68 54.84 53.25
CA ARG A 345 54.58 53.37 53.29
C ARG A 345 53.29 52.89 53.93
N GLN A 346 52.88 53.48 55.05
CA GLN A 346 51.63 53.09 55.73
C GLN A 346 50.38 53.37 54.88
N GLN A 347 50.40 54.42 54.05
CA GLN A 347 49.30 54.75 53.14
C GLN A 347 49.24 53.82 51.90
N ILE A 348 50.38 53.33 51.42
CA ILE A 348 50.43 52.33 50.34
C ILE A 348 49.88 50.98 50.82
N VAL A 349 50.28 50.54 52.02
CA VAL A 349 49.85 49.25 52.59
C VAL A 349 48.33 49.19 52.81
N SER A 350 47.68 50.30 53.20
CA SER A 350 46.23 50.33 53.38
C SER A 350 45.47 50.24 52.04
N LEU A 351 45.95 50.91 50.99
CA LEU A 351 45.39 50.82 49.64
C LEU A 351 45.58 49.42 49.03
N GLU A 352 46.76 48.81 49.19
CA GLU A 352 47.03 47.43 48.76
C GLU A 352 46.14 46.41 49.47
N LYS A 353 45.74 46.66 50.71
CA LYS A 353 44.83 45.79 51.45
C LYS A 353 43.40 45.87 50.89
N SER A 354 42.90 47.08 50.61
CA SER A 354 41.57 47.29 50.02
C SER A 354 41.44 46.64 48.63
N ILE A 355 42.45 46.78 47.77
CA ILE A 355 42.46 46.19 46.42
C ILE A 355 42.49 44.66 46.50
N ARG A 356 43.21 44.08 47.48
CA ARG A 356 43.24 42.63 47.68
C ARG A 356 41.90 42.08 48.12
N GLU A 357 41.19 42.77 49.01
CA GLU A 357 39.87 42.36 49.49
C GLU A 357 38.82 42.41 48.37
N GLU A 358 38.80 43.47 47.56
CA GLU A 358 37.91 43.56 46.37
C GLU A 358 38.21 42.47 45.34
N LYS A 359 39.50 42.23 45.04
CA LYS A 359 39.91 41.14 44.14
C LYS A 359 39.42 39.77 44.64
N GLN A 360 39.48 39.53 45.95
CA GLN A 360 39.03 38.27 46.55
C GLN A 360 37.50 38.08 46.44
N ILE A 361 36.73 39.17 46.49
CA ILE A 361 35.28 39.13 46.32
C ILE A 361 34.93 38.78 44.87
N TYR A 362 35.54 39.46 43.90
CA TYR A 362 35.31 39.18 42.48
C TYR A 362 35.79 37.78 42.06
N GLU A 363 36.91 37.29 42.63
CA GLU A 363 37.36 35.91 42.40
C GLU A 363 36.35 34.89 42.94
N LYS A 364 35.76 35.14 44.11
CA LYS A 364 34.69 34.28 44.66
C LYS A 364 33.42 34.33 43.82
N GLU A 365 33.01 35.50 43.35
CA GLU A 365 31.83 35.64 42.48
C GLU A 365 32.04 34.92 41.14
N LEU A 366 33.21 35.05 40.52
CA LEU A 366 33.56 34.31 39.30
C LEU A 366 33.62 32.80 39.52
N MET A 367 34.15 32.35 40.66
CA MET A 367 34.16 30.94 41.03
C MET A 367 32.74 30.40 41.22
N ASN A 368 31.87 31.15 41.89
CA ASN A 368 30.47 30.78 42.08
C ASN A 368 29.70 30.75 40.75
N LEU A 369 29.94 31.71 39.85
CA LEU A 369 29.31 31.72 38.53
C LEU A 369 29.74 30.50 37.70
N ARG A 370 31.04 30.17 37.70
CA ARG A 370 31.56 28.97 37.03
C ARG A 370 30.98 27.69 37.61
N ALA A 371 30.94 27.56 38.94
CA ALA A 371 30.36 26.40 39.60
C ALA A 371 28.87 26.22 39.24
N LYS A 372 28.11 27.31 39.17
CA LYS A 372 26.70 27.27 38.78
C LYS A 372 26.51 26.86 37.31
N TYR A 373 27.34 27.38 36.40
CA TYR A 373 27.34 26.92 35.01
C TYR A 373 27.74 25.45 34.90
N GLU A 374 28.75 24.99 35.64
CA GLU A 374 29.16 23.58 35.66
C GLU A 374 28.05 22.67 36.19
N GLU A 375 27.34 23.08 37.25
CA GLU A 375 26.18 22.38 37.79
C GLU A 375 25.02 22.32 36.79
N ASP A 376 24.66 23.44 36.16
CA ASP A 376 23.61 23.49 35.14
C ASP A 376 23.98 22.61 33.93
N THR A 377 25.24 22.66 33.49
CA THR A 377 25.73 21.83 32.38
C THR A 377 25.74 20.34 32.76
N ALA A 378 26.09 20.01 34.00
CA ALA A 378 26.03 18.64 34.52
C ALA A 378 24.58 18.14 34.62
N HIS A 379 23.66 18.97 35.11
CA HIS A 379 22.23 18.66 35.18
C HIS A 379 21.61 18.46 33.78
N PHE A 380 21.96 19.29 32.78
CA PHE A 380 21.53 19.08 31.40
C PHE A 380 22.08 17.79 30.80
N LYS A 381 23.36 17.46 31.05
CA LYS A 381 23.96 16.20 30.57
C LYS A 381 23.32 14.98 31.24
N ASP A 382 23.06 15.04 32.54
CA ASP A 382 22.43 13.97 33.30
C ASP A 382 20.97 13.73 32.87
N THR A 383 20.19 14.79 32.66
CA THR A 383 18.82 14.68 32.12
C THR A 383 18.80 14.11 30.69
N HIS A 384 19.72 14.52 29.83
CA HIS A 384 19.86 13.94 28.49
C HIS A 384 20.32 12.47 28.53
N SER A 385 21.29 12.14 29.38
CA SER A 385 21.75 10.76 29.58
C SER A 385 20.60 9.86 30.04
N ARG A 386 19.82 10.30 31.03
CA ARG A 386 18.65 9.57 31.51
C ARG A 386 17.59 9.36 30.44
N ALA A 387 17.30 10.38 29.61
CA ALA A 387 16.35 10.24 28.51
C ALA A 387 16.82 9.23 27.46
N VAL A 388 18.11 9.26 27.10
CA VAL A 388 18.73 8.30 26.17
C VAL A 388 18.75 6.89 26.76
N GLU A 389 19.07 6.74 28.04
CA GLU A 389 19.03 5.46 28.75
C GLU A 389 17.61 4.90 28.82
N GLU A 390 16.60 5.74 29.05
CA GLU A 390 15.21 5.32 29.09
C GLU A 390 14.68 4.88 27.72
N LEU A 391 15.02 5.62 26.65
CA LEU A 391 14.72 5.22 25.28
C LEU A 391 15.44 3.92 24.90
N SER A 392 16.72 3.78 25.28
CA SER A 392 17.49 2.55 25.05
C SER A 392 16.90 1.37 25.81
N ARG A 393 16.41 1.58 27.04
CA ARG A 393 15.75 0.56 27.86
C ARG A 393 14.41 0.13 27.25
N LYS A 394 13.62 1.08 26.72
CA LYS A 394 12.38 0.79 25.97
C LYS A 394 12.67 0.01 24.69
N HIS A 395 13.67 0.43 23.91
CA HIS A 395 14.08 -0.28 22.70
C HIS A 395 14.55 -1.71 23.00
N ARG A 396 15.36 -1.88 24.05
CA ARG A 396 15.80 -3.21 24.52
C ARG A 396 14.63 -4.10 24.94
N ALA A 397 13.68 -3.57 25.72
CA ALA A 397 12.49 -4.32 26.11
C ALA A 397 11.63 -4.72 24.90
N THR A 398 11.49 -3.86 23.88
CA THR A 398 10.78 -4.22 22.64
C THR A 398 11.52 -5.29 21.83
N LEU A 399 12.86 -5.24 21.79
CA LEU A 399 13.69 -6.26 21.16
C LEU A 399 13.60 -7.60 21.88
N GLU A 400 13.69 -7.61 23.21
CA GLU A 400 13.56 -8.83 24.01
C GLU A 400 12.16 -9.44 23.88
N ASN A 401 11.10 -8.61 23.83
CA ASN A 401 9.75 -9.11 23.64
C ASN A 401 9.52 -9.70 22.24
N THR A 402 10.03 -9.05 21.19
CA THR A 402 9.94 -9.57 19.81
C THR A 402 10.77 -10.84 19.62
N GLN A 403 11.97 -10.90 20.21
CA GLN A 403 12.79 -12.11 20.25
C GLN A 403 12.09 -13.24 21.02
N SER A 404 11.49 -12.95 22.18
CA SER A 404 10.75 -13.95 22.96
C SER A 404 9.55 -14.50 22.20
N VAL A 405 8.81 -13.65 21.48
CA VAL A 405 7.67 -14.10 20.65
C VAL A 405 8.16 -14.97 19.49
N SER A 406 9.20 -14.53 18.78
CA SER A 406 9.80 -15.30 17.68
C SER A 406 10.39 -16.63 18.16
N GLU A 407 11.01 -16.66 19.33
CA GLU A 407 11.58 -17.87 19.92
C GLU A 407 10.49 -18.86 20.35
N LYS A 408 9.37 -18.37 20.92
CA LYS A 408 8.19 -19.20 21.21
C LYS A 408 7.59 -19.79 19.94
N GLU A 409 7.50 -19.01 18.87
CA GLU A 409 7.00 -19.47 17.57
C GLU A 409 7.93 -20.49 16.91
N LYS A 410 9.25 -20.25 16.94
CA LYS A 410 10.27 -21.21 16.50
C LYS A 410 10.15 -22.53 17.27
N ASN A 411 10.05 -22.47 18.59
CA ASN A 411 9.94 -23.67 19.42
C ASN A 411 8.63 -24.42 19.18
N ARG A 412 7.53 -23.71 18.92
CA ARG A 412 6.26 -24.32 18.52
C ARG A 412 6.39 -25.04 17.18
N LEU A 413 6.97 -24.41 16.15
CA LEU A 413 7.19 -25.03 14.84
C LEU A 413 8.15 -26.22 14.91
N LEU A 414 9.19 -26.15 15.76
CA LEU A 414 10.08 -27.28 16.00
C LEU A 414 9.33 -28.47 16.62
N SER A 415 8.49 -28.23 17.63
CA SER A 415 7.65 -29.26 18.24
C SER A 415 6.65 -29.87 17.23
N GLU A 416 6.02 -29.03 16.40
CA GLU A 416 5.10 -29.49 15.34
C GLU A 416 5.84 -30.34 14.27
N MET A 417 7.09 -30.01 13.94
CA MET A 417 7.93 -30.81 13.04
C MET A 417 8.40 -32.11 13.70
N GLU A 418 8.81 -32.07 14.98
CA GLU A 418 9.16 -33.26 15.75
C GLU A 418 7.99 -34.24 15.83
N ASP A 419 6.77 -33.75 16.10
CA ASP A 419 5.54 -34.56 16.08
C ASP A 419 5.26 -35.18 14.71
N GLN A 420 5.54 -34.46 13.61
CA GLN A 420 5.40 -34.99 12.26
C GLN A 420 6.44 -36.07 11.97
N PHE A 421 7.70 -35.84 12.31
CA PHE A 421 8.76 -36.83 12.18
C PHE A 421 8.49 -38.07 13.03
N GLU A 422 7.95 -37.91 14.23
CA GLU A 422 7.62 -39.03 15.10
C GLU A 422 6.47 -39.87 14.51
N LYS A 423 5.44 -39.22 13.91
CA LYS A 423 4.37 -39.91 13.18
C LYS A 423 4.90 -40.66 11.95
N GLU A 424 5.72 -40.02 11.12
CA GLU A 424 6.33 -40.65 9.95
C GLU A 424 7.25 -41.80 10.35
N ARG A 425 8.11 -41.60 11.35
CA ARG A 425 8.98 -42.64 11.90
C ARG A 425 8.19 -43.84 12.40
N ASN A 426 7.10 -43.62 13.12
CA ASN A 426 6.24 -44.71 13.60
C ASN A 426 5.58 -45.44 12.42
N SER A 427 5.09 -44.73 11.40
CA SER A 427 4.52 -45.36 10.19
C SER A 427 5.55 -46.16 9.39
N LEU A 428 6.79 -45.68 9.32
CA LEU A 428 7.89 -46.38 8.65
C LEU A 428 8.36 -47.59 9.46
N GLU A 429 8.39 -47.50 10.79
CA GLU A 429 8.72 -48.65 11.64
C GLU A 429 7.62 -49.72 11.58
N GLU A 430 6.34 -49.34 11.44
CA GLU A 430 5.24 -50.26 11.14
C GLU A 430 5.37 -50.92 9.75
N GLN A 431 5.71 -50.17 8.71
CA GLN A 431 5.97 -50.77 7.39
C GLN A 431 7.20 -51.70 7.42
N LYS A 432 8.23 -51.32 8.15
CA LYS A 432 9.46 -52.11 8.32
C LYS A 432 9.23 -53.36 9.16
N SER A 433 8.34 -53.35 10.15
CA SER A 433 7.96 -54.57 10.88
C SER A 433 7.21 -55.53 9.97
N LEU A 434 6.26 -55.05 9.17
CA LEU A 434 5.54 -55.85 8.17
C LEU A 434 6.51 -56.45 7.12
N LEU A 435 7.43 -55.66 6.57
CA LEU A 435 8.44 -56.15 5.63
C LEU A 435 9.46 -57.11 6.27
N ARG A 436 9.80 -56.92 7.54
CA ARG A 436 10.63 -57.88 8.28
C ARG A 436 9.91 -59.21 8.44
N GLU A 437 8.62 -59.19 8.76
CA GLU A 437 7.80 -60.40 8.86
C GLU A 437 7.74 -61.12 7.50
N GLU A 438 7.55 -60.40 6.40
CA GLU A 438 7.64 -60.97 5.04
C GLU A 438 9.04 -61.54 4.71
N LEU A 439 10.11 -60.84 5.08
CA LEU A 439 11.48 -61.29 4.86
C LEU A 439 11.84 -62.51 5.72
N ASP A 440 11.37 -62.57 6.96
CA ASP A 440 11.61 -63.71 7.84
C ASP A 440 10.86 -64.94 7.31
N ASN A 441 9.62 -64.79 6.82
CA ASN A 441 8.90 -65.85 6.10
C ASN A 441 9.69 -66.35 4.86
N LEU A 442 10.21 -65.43 4.04
CA LEU A 442 11.05 -65.76 2.86
C LEU A 442 12.40 -66.38 3.22
N ARG A 443 13.01 -65.94 4.33
CA ARG A 443 14.27 -66.50 4.84
C ARG A 443 14.06 -67.90 5.36
N GLU A 444 12.97 -68.18 6.07
CA GLU A 444 12.64 -69.54 6.48
C GLU A 444 12.49 -70.45 5.24
N GLU A 445 11.81 -69.99 4.19
CA GLU A 445 11.70 -70.72 2.91
C GLU A 445 13.05 -70.93 2.21
N LEU A 446 13.92 -69.92 2.17
CA LEU A 446 15.23 -70.01 1.50
C LEU A 446 16.25 -70.80 2.31
N THR A 447 16.20 -70.73 3.64
CA THR A 447 17.08 -71.51 4.53
C THR A 447 16.75 -73.00 4.38
N ALA A 448 15.48 -73.35 4.22
CA ALA A 448 15.09 -74.70 3.83
C ALA A 448 15.75 -75.14 2.50
N LYS A 449 15.84 -74.24 1.50
CA LYS A 449 16.48 -74.52 0.19
C LYS A 449 18.01 -74.54 0.23
N LEU A 450 18.67 -73.67 0.99
CA LEU A 450 20.13 -73.58 1.10
C LEU A 450 20.74 -74.78 1.83
N ASN A 451 20.06 -75.27 2.88
CA ASN A 451 20.48 -76.49 3.59
C ASN A 451 20.53 -77.70 2.64
N MET A 452 19.72 -77.72 1.58
CA MET A 452 19.83 -78.72 0.54
C MET A 452 21.10 -78.56 -0.30
N ALA A 453 21.48 -77.34 -0.68
CA ALA A 453 22.61 -77.06 -1.57
C ALA A 453 24.00 -77.17 -0.91
N ASN A 454 24.16 -76.77 0.35
CA ASN A 454 25.46 -76.79 1.05
C ASN A 454 26.00 -78.21 1.28
N SER A 455 25.15 -79.22 1.22
CA SER A 455 25.59 -80.62 1.22
C SER A 455 26.50 -80.98 0.02
N GLU A 456 26.50 -80.19 -1.06
CA GLU A 456 27.21 -80.50 -2.32
C GLU A 456 28.63 -79.87 -2.42
N VAL A 457 28.85 -78.67 -1.87
CA VAL A 457 30.09 -77.89 -2.10
C VAL A 457 31.28 -78.41 -1.29
N SER A 458 31.07 -78.93 -0.08
CA SER A 458 32.14 -79.48 0.77
C SER A 458 32.93 -80.61 0.09
N ARG A 459 32.40 -81.19 -1.00
CA ARG A 459 33.06 -82.20 -1.81
C ARG A 459 34.22 -81.67 -2.66
N LEU A 460 34.25 -80.38 -3.00
CA LEU A 460 35.12 -79.84 -4.07
C LEU A 460 36.41 -79.16 -3.59
N GLN A 461 36.48 -78.69 -2.35
CA GLN A 461 37.58 -77.82 -1.88
C GLN A 461 38.89 -78.55 -1.51
N GLU A 462 38.90 -79.87 -1.38
CA GLU A 462 40.08 -80.62 -0.94
C GLU A 462 41.23 -80.62 -1.99
N LEU A 463 40.95 -80.27 -3.25
CA LEU A 463 41.82 -80.55 -4.39
C LEU A 463 42.94 -79.51 -4.66
N VAL A 464 42.86 -78.29 -4.14
CA VAL A 464 43.66 -77.16 -4.70
C VAL A 464 44.93 -76.82 -3.91
N ARG A 465 45.12 -77.36 -2.71
CA ARG A 465 46.07 -76.82 -1.72
C ARG A 465 47.58 -77.10 -1.93
N GLN A 466 48.10 -77.59 -3.06
CA GLN A 466 49.45 -78.21 -3.09
C GLN A 466 50.57 -77.56 -3.93
N GLY A 467 50.40 -76.39 -4.53
CA GLY A 467 51.44 -75.81 -5.41
C GLY A 467 52.16 -74.57 -4.86
N GLU A 468 53.48 -74.66 -4.78
CA GLU A 468 54.46 -73.58 -5.07
C GLU A 468 55.00 -72.70 -3.92
N GLN A 469 56.34 -72.73 -3.75
CA GLN A 469 57.19 -71.71 -3.08
C GLN A 469 58.68 -71.89 -3.47
N GLY A 470 59.43 -70.77 -3.60
CA GLY A 470 60.90 -70.69 -3.45
C GLY A 470 61.66 -70.01 -4.60
N LEU A 471 62.09 -68.73 -4.50
CA LEU A 471 63.39 -68.18 -4.00
C LEU A 471 64.59 -68.47 -4.95
N GLY A 472 65.62 -67.65 -5.20
CA GLY A 472 66.13 -66.38 -4.65
C GLY A 472 67.69 -66.37 -4.69
N SER A 473 68.30 -65.19 -4.92
CA SER A 473 69.69 -64.74 -4.58
C SER A 473 70.90 -65.49 -5.16
N ALA A 474 71.73 -64.92 -6.03
CA ALA A 474 72.68 -63.81 -5.86
C ALA A 474 73.87 -64.11 -4.94
N GLU A 475 75.03 -64.36 -5.54
CA GLU A 475 76.34 -64.32 -4.89
C GLU A 475 77.41 -64.00 -5.94
N GLY A 476 77.79 -62.73 -6.04
CA GLY A 476 78.88 -62.27 -6.91
C GLY A 476 79.56 -61.04 -6.31
N HIS A 477 79.49 -60.94 -4.98
CA HIS A 477 79.78 -59.79 -4.14
C HIS A 477 81.22 -59.26 -4.19
N ILE A 478 82.07 -59.84 -5.02
CA ILE A 478 83.52 -59.59 -4.97
C ILE A 478 84.01 -58.78 -6.17
N SER A 479 83.34 -58.82 -7.33
CA SER A 479 83.50 -57.80 -8.39
C SER A 479 83.01 -56.43 -7.90
N ASN A 480 82.00 -56.45 -7.03
CA ASN A 480 81.36 -55.26 -6.48
C ASN A 480 82.30 -54.34 -5.73
N LEU A 481 83.39 -54.85 -5.12
CA LEU A 481 84.26 -54.02 -4.27
C LEU A 481 85.32 -53.23 -5.05
N LYS A 482 85.80 -53.76 -6.19
CA LYS A 482 86.72 -53.01 -7.07
C LYS A 482 85.98 -52.07 -8.02
N ASP A 483 84.78 -52.44 -8.43
CA ASP A 483 83.85 -51.49 -9.05
C ASP A 483 83.43 -50.40 -8.06
N ALA A 484 83.21 -50.73 -6.78
CA ALA A 484 82.88 -49.72 -5.76
C ALA A 484 83.94 -48.63 -5.64
N GLN A 485 85.23 -48.95 -5.72
CA GLN A 485 86.29 -47.93 -5.61
C GLN A 485 86.33 -46.99 -6.83
N ARG A 486 86.12 -47.50 -8.04
CA ARG A 486 86.01 -46.67 -9.26
C ARG A 486 84.73 -45.83 -9.25
N LYS A 487 83.62 -46.44 -8.83
CA LYS A 487 82.34 -45.78 -8.62
C LYS A 487 82.43 -44.66 -7.59
N LEU A 488 83.15 -44.83 -6.48
CA LEU A 488 83.28 -43.79 -5.46
C LEU A 488 84.03 -42.53 -5.97
N LEU A 489 84.97 -42.68 -6.91
CA LEU A 489 85.65 -41.55 -7.56
C LEU A 489 84.76 -40.85 -8.59
N GLU A 490 84.06 -41.61 -9.43
CA GLU A 490 83.03 -41.08 -10.33
C GLU A 490 81.87 -40.43 -9.55
N GLU A 491 81.49 -40.99 -8.40
CA GLU A 491 80.48 -40.46 -7.49
C GLU A 491 80.96 -39.17 -6.82
N LEU A 492 82.25 -39.04 -6.52
CA LEU A 492 82.82 -37.80 -5.97
C LEU A 492 82.79 -36.65 -7.00
N ASP A 493 83.14 -36.93 -8.25
CA ASP A 493 83.08 -35.92 -9.30
C ASP A 493 81.65 -35.65 -9.75
N ALA A 494 80.78 -36.66 -9.77
CA ALA A 494 79.34 -36.50 -9.97
C ALA A 494 78.65 -35.77 -8.81
N THR A 495 79.13 -35.90 -7.56
CA THR A 495 78.60 -35.12 -6.43
C THR A 495 79.06 -33.67 -6.49
N ARG A 496 80.28 -33.39 -6.97
CA ARG A 496 80.73 -32.02 -7.24
C ARG A 496 80.00 -31.38 -8.42
N ALA A 497 79.73 -32.13 -9.49
CA ALA A 497 78.89 -31.67 -10.61
C ALA A 497 77.45 -31.41 -10.13
N ARG A 498 76.85 -32.37 -9.41
CA ARG A 498 75.54 -32.20 -8.77
C ARG A 498 75.52 -31.03 -7.81
N LEU A 499 76.57 -30.77 -7.03
CA LEU A 499 76.61 -29.62 -6.13
C LEU A 499 76.56 -28.29 -6.90
N ARG A 500 77.29 -28.19 -8.02
CA ARG A 500 77.23 -27.01 -8.91
C ARG A 500 75.86 -26.88 -9.57
N GLU A 501 75.28 -27.97 -10.04
CA GLU A 501 73.92 -28.00 -10.59
C GLU A 501 72.88 -27.60 -9.53
N THR A 502 72.96 -28.14 -8.32
CA THR A 502 72.07 -27.76 -7.21
C THR A 502 72.26 -26.31 -6.80
N SER A 503 73.49 -25.78 -6.85
CA SER A 503 73.76 -24.37 -6.58
C SER A 503 73.15 -23.47 -7.66
N ASN A 504 73.30 -23.84 -8.94
CA ASN A 504 72.70 -23.11 -10.06
C ASN A 504 71.17 -23.19 -10.03
N LEU A 505 70.61 -24.36 -9.69
CA LEU A 505 69.18 -24.57 -9.52
C LEU A 505 68.67 -23.76 -8.33
N LEU A 506 69.41 -23.69 -7.22
CA LEU A 506 69.08 -22.85 -6.07
C LEU A 506 69.02 -21.37 -6.46
N THR A 507 70.01 -20.88 -7.23
CA THR A 507 70.00 -19.50 -7.73
C THR A 507 68.85 -19.25 -8.70
N ALA A 508 68.52 -20.20 -9.58
CA ALA A 508 67.38 -20.11 -10.49
C ALA A 508 66.05 -20.10 -9.72
N LEU A 509 65.86 -21.00 -8.76
CA LEU A 509 64.68 -21.05 -7.89
C LEU A 509 64.55 -19.81 -7.02
N GLN A 510 65.67 -19.21 -6.60
CA GLN A 510 65.68 -17.96 -5.86
C GLN A 510 65.24 -16.77 -6.75
N GLY A 511 65.68 -16.72 -8.01
CA GLY A 511 65.18 -15.75 -8.99
C GLY A 511 63.70 -15.97 -9.34
N GLU A 512 63.26 -17.22 -9.49
CA GLU A 512 61.85 -17.56 -9.71
C GLU A 512 60.99 -17.15 -8.50
N MET A 513 61.45 -17.39 -7.28
CA MET A 513 60.78 -16.95 -6.05
C MET A 513 60.61 -15.42 -6.01
N GLU A 514 61.67 -14.68 -6.35
CA GLU A 514 61.63 -13.21 -6.41
C GLU A 514 60.68 -12.69 -7.49
N THR A 515 60.66 -13.32 -8.68
CA THR A 515 59.72 -12.97 -9.75
C THR A 515 58.26 -13.29 -9.38
N GLN A 516 58.01 -14.45 -8.75
CA GLN A 516 56.68 -14.81 -8.24
C GLN A 516 56.21 -13.85 -7.15
N LYS A 517 57.10 -13.42 -6.26
CA LYS A 517 56.80 -12.41 -5.25
C LYS A 517 56.42 -11.08 -5.88
N GLN A 518 57.20 -10.60 -6.85
CA GLN A 518 56.88 -9.36 -7.57
C GLN A 518 55.55 -9.45 -8.35
N GLN A 519 55.26 -10.60 -8.97
CA GLN A 519 53.99 -10.83 -9.66
C GLN A 519 52.81 -10.87 -8.69
N HIS A 520 52.98 -11.50 -7.52
CA HIS A 520 51.97 -11.54 -6.48
C HIS A 520 51.70 -10.14 -5.92
N ASP A 521 52.76 -9.37 -5.66
CA ASP A 521 52.66 -7.98 -5.18
C ASP A 521 51.95 -7.08 -6.22
N ALA A 522 52.28 -7.24 -7.51
CA ALA A 522 51.60 -6.52 -8.59
C ALA A 522 50.11 -6.90 -8.71
N LYS A 523 49.78 -8.19 -8.60
CA LYS A 523 48.39 -8.67 -8.57
C LYS A 523 47.63 -8.11 -7.37
N LEU A 524 48.24 -8.09 -6.18
CA LEU A 524 47.65 -7.52 -4.98
C LEU A 524 47.30 -6.03 -5.15
N ILE A 525 48.19 -5.26 -5.78
CA ILE A 525 47.96 -3.84 -6.08
C ILE A 525 46.78 -3.71 -7.04
N SER A 526 46.78 -4.45 -8.15
CA SER A 526 45.67 -4.44 -9.12
C SER A 526 44.33 -4.81 -8.48
N THR A 527 44.28 -5.86 -7.66
CA THR A 527 43.05 -6.27 -6.99
C THR A 527 42.57 -5.21 -5.99
N LYS A 528 43.47 -4.55 -5.27
CA LYS A 528 43.12 -3.46 -4.35
C LYS A 528 42.60 -2.24 -5.10
N GLU A 529 43.18 -1.90 -6.25
CA GLU A 529 42.71 -0.81 -7.10
C GLU A 529 41.32 -1.12 -7.69
N GLU A 530 41.08 -2.35 -8.14
CA GLU A 530 39.76 -2.80 -8.61
C GLU A 530 38.71 -2.80 -7.50
N GLU A 531 39.06 -3.24 -6.29
CA GLU A 531 38.17 -3.17 -5.12
C GLU A 531 37.86 -1.73 -4.75
N LYS A 532 38.87 -0.84 -4.76
CA LYS A 532 38.66 0.59 -4.54
C LYS A 532 37.72 1.18 -5.58
N LEU A 533 37.92 0.91 -6.87
CA LEU A 533 37.02 1.37 -7.93
C LEU A 533 35.59 0.83 -7.76
N LYS A 534 35.42 -0.42 -7.31
CA LYS A 534 34.10 -0.99 -7.00
C LYS A 534 33.45 -0.29 -5.81
N MET A 535 34.21 -0.01 -4.75
CA MET A 535 33.73 0.74 -3.59
C MET A 535 33.33 2.16 -3.96
N ASP A 536 34.15 2.88 -4.73
CA ASP A 536 33.86 4.22 -5.22
C ASP A 536 32.60 4.23 -6.11
N LYS A 537 32.45 3.20 -6.98
CA LYS A 537 31.25 3.03 -7.80
C LYS A 537 30.00 2.75 -6.96
N MET A 538 30.08 1.87 -5.95
CA MET A 538 28.96 1.59 -5.05
C MET A 538 28.59 2.82 -4.22
N ALA A 539 29.57 3.59 -3.75
CA ALA A 539 29.34 4.86 -3.05
C ALA A 539 28.58 5.84 -3.95
N LEU A 540 29.04 6.03 -5.19
CA LEU A 540 28.36 6.90 -6.16
C LEU A 540 26.94 6.41 -6.49
N GLU A 541 26.73 5.10 -6.67
CA GLU A 541 25.39 4.53 -6.90
C GLU A 541 24.46 4.74 -5.71
N LEU A 542 24.97 4.65 -4.47
CA LEU A 542 24.20 4.95 -3.27
C LEU A 542 23.88 6.44 -3.22
N GLU A 543 24.83 7.33 -3.46
CA GLU A 543 24.59 8.78 -3.50
C GLU A 543 23.55 9.15 -4.58
N LEU A 544 23.64 8.56 -5.77
CA LEU A 544 22.64 8.75 -6.83
C LEU A 544 21.26 8.23 -6.42
N LYS A 545 21.16 7.06 -5.79
CA LYS A 545 19.89 6.52 -5.28
C LYS A 545 19.31 7.39 -4.17
N TRP A 546 20.13 7.86 -3.25
CA TRP A 546 19.71 8.75 -2.16
C TRP A 546 19.21 10.10 -2.69
N THR A 547 19.97 10.72 -3.61
CA THR A 547 19.57 11.98 -4.24
C THR A 547 18.29 11.82 -5.07
N GLU A 548 18.15 10.72 -5.80
CA GLU A 548 16.95 10.39 -6.56
C GLU A 548 15.74 10.14 -5.64
N THR A 549 15.91 9.39 -4.56
CA THR A 549 14.85 9.13 -3.57
C THR A 549 14.40 10.43 -2.92
N LEU A 550 15.34 11.26 -2.48
CA LEU A 550 15.05 12.57 -1.91
C LEU A 550 14.30 13.47 -2.91
N ARG A 551 14.72 13.47 -4.18
CA ARG A 551 14.06 14.21 -5.25
C ARG A 551 12.64 13.71 -5.49
N GLN A 552 12.39 12.41 -5.45
CA GLN A 552 11.07 11.82 -5.58
C GLN A 552 10.17 12.16 -4.38
N GLU A 553 10.67 12.05 -3.15
CA GLU A 553 9.92 12.43 -1.95
C GLU A 553 9.60 13.93 -1.93
N CYS A 554 10.55 14.80 -2.30
CA CYS A 554 10.27 16.22 -2.51
C CYS A 554 9.23 16.47 -3.61
N LYS A 555 9.19 15.64 -4.66
CA LYS A 555 8.18 15.75 -5.72
C LYS A 555 6.80 15.32 -5.20
N LYS A 556 6.71 14.21 -4.46
CA LYS A 556 5.49 13.71 -3.83
C LYS A 556 4.92 14.74 -2.85
N LEU A 557 5.73 15.27 -1.93
CA LEU A 557 5.28 16.30 -0.99
C LEU A 557 4.74 17.55 -1.70
N ARG A 558 5.31 17.93 -2.85
CA ARG A 558 4.80 19.04 -3.67
C ARG A 558 3.52 18.68 -4.44
N GLU A 559 3.29 17.41 -4.74
CA GLU A 559 2.06 16.89 -5.35
C GLU A 559 0.95 16.84 -4.29
N GLU A 560 1.22 16.23 -3.14
CA GLU A 560 0.31 16.18 -1.98
C GLU A 560 -0.12 17.59 -1.54
N LEU A 561 0.83 18.52 -1.37
CA LEU A 561 0.50 19.90 -1.00
C LEU A 561 -0.37 20.61 -2.06
N ARG A 562 -0.17 20.30 -3.35
CA ARG A 562 -1.02 20.84 -4.42
C ARG A 562 -2.41 20.22 -4.41
N GLU A 563 -2.51 18.93 -4.15
CA GLU A 563 -3.78 18.21 -4.06
C GLU A 563 -4.60 18.70 -2.87
N GLU A 564 -4.00 18.85 -1.68
CA GLU A 564 -4.63 19.44 -0.50
C GLU A 564 -5.12 20.85 -0.78
N HIS A 565 -4.30 21.68 -1.44
CA HIS A 565 -4.71 23.04 -1.80
C HIS A 565 -5.88 23.05 -2.79
N GLU A 566 -5.88 22.19 -3.82
CA GLU A 566 -6.99 22.08 -4.76
C GLU A 566 -8.25 21.49 -4.11
N GLU A 567 -8.11 20.56 -3.16
CA GLU A 567 -9.23 20.00 -2.42
C GLU A 567 -9.83 21.00 -1.44
N TYR A 568 -8.99 21.78 -0.74
CA TYR A 568 -9.44 22.91 0.07
C TYR A 568 -10.18 23.94 -0.79
N LYS A 569 -9.63 24.30 -1.95
CA LYS A 569 -10.28 25.20 -2.90
C LYS A 569 -11.60 24.66 -3.41
N ARG A 570 -11.69 23.37 -3.78
CA ARG A 570 -12.96 22.73 -4.17
C ARG A 570 -13.96 22.77 -3.03
N SER A 571 -13.56 22.39 -1.83
CA SER A 571 -14.43 22.40 -0.64
C SER A 571 -14.95 23.80 -0.33
N ALA A 572 -14.09 24.83 -0.40
CA ALA A 572 -14.48 26.22 -0.23
C ALA A 572 -15.46 26.68 -1.32
N LEU A 573 -15.23 26.32 -2.58
CA LEU A 573 -16.15 26.62 -3.68
C LEU A 573 -17.50 25.91 -3.52
N THR A 574 -17.51 24.65 -3.08
CA THR A 574 -18.73 23.90 -2.80
C THR A 574 -19.51 24.52 -1.64
N GLN A 575 -18.84 24.91 -0.56
CA GLN A 575 -19.48 25.61 0.56
C GLN A 575 -20.06 26.96 0.13
N LEU A 576 -19.33 27.75 -0.67
CA LEU A 576 -19.83 29.00 -1.22
C LEU A 576 -21.05 28.79 -2.12
N ALA A 577 -21.05 27.75 -2.96
CA ALA A 577 -22.20 27.40 -3.79
C ALA A 577 -23.41 26.99 -2.94
N GLN A 578 -23.21 26.15 -1.93
CA GLN A 578 -24.28 25.75 -1.00
C GLN A 578 -24.88 26.94 -0.25
N ASN A 579 -24.04 27.84 0.27
CA ASN A 579 -24.51 29.06 0.93
C ASN A 579 -25.32 29.94 -0.01
N LYS A 580 -24.84 30.14 -1.25
CA LYS A 580 -25.56 30.89 -2.28
C LYS A 580 -26.92 30.27 -2.58
N ASP A 581 -27.00 28.94 -2.75
CA ASP A 581 -28.25 28.25 -3.02
C ASP A 581 -29.22 28.34 -1.83
N GLN A 582 -28.71 28.24 -0.60
CA GLN A 582 -29.51 28.41 0.61
C GLN A 582 -30.07 29.83 0.74
N GLU A 583 -29.27 30.85 0.45
CA GLU A 583 -29.72 32.25 0.40
C GLU A 583 -30.78 32.47 -0.68
N MET A 584 -30.57 31.91 -1.87
CA MET A 584 -31.54 31.98 -2.97
C MET A 584 -32.85 31.25 -2.63
N CYS A 585 -32.80 30.08 -2.00
CA CYS A 585 -33.98 29.36 -1.53
C CYS A 585 -34.72 30.15 -0.44
N SER A 586 -34.00 30.68 0.55
CA SER A 586 -34.58 31.51 1.61
C SER A 586 -35.26 32.76 1.05
N ALA A 587 -34.63 33.41 0.07
CA ALA A 587 -35.21 34.55 -0.62
C ALA A 587 -36.45 34.15 -1.42
N ARG A 588 -36.41 33.05 -2.18
CA ARG A 588 -37.56 32.51 -2.93
C ARG A 588 -38.72 32.20 -2.00
N GLU A 589 -38.50 31.50 -0.90
CA GLU A 589 -39.55 31.19 0.07
C GLU A 589 -40.12 32.45 0.72
N SER A 590 -39.28 33.43 1.06
CA SER A 590 -39.76 34.71 1.60
C SER A 590 -40.65 35.45 0.61
N TRP A 591 -40.29 35.45 -0.68
CA TRP A 591 -41.12 36.01 -1.73
C TRP A 591 -42.40 35.21 -1.97
N GLN A 592 -42.31 33.88 -1.95
CA GLN A 592 -43.44 32.97 -2.08
C GLN A 592 -44.47 33.24 -0.99
N ARG A 593 -44.04 33.29 0.28
CA ARG A 593 -44.90 33.67 1.41
C ARG A 593 -45.54 35.03 1.20
N LYS A 594 -44.78 36.01 0.69
CA LYS A 594 -45.33 37.34 0.42
C LYS A 594 -46.41 37.33 -0.67
N VAL A 595 -46.23 36.51 -1.70
CA VAL A 595 -47.23 36.30 -2.75
C VAL A 595 -48.46 35.60 -2.19
N GLU A 596 -48.28 34.57 -1.37
CA GLU A 596 -49.37 33.85 -0.69
C GLU A 596 -50.19 34.79 0.20
N ASP A 597 -49.53 35.59 1.05
CA ASP A 597 -50.18 36.60 1.89
C ASP A 597 -51.01 37.59 1.05
N LEU A 598 -50.47 38.04 -0.09
CA LEU A 598 -51.17 38.96 -0.99
C LEU A 598 -52.35 38.28 -1.69
N LEU A 599 -52.22 37.02 -2.09
CA LEU A 599 -53.32 36.23 -2.67
C LEU A 599 -54.43 35.98 -1.65
N GLU A 600 -54.09 35.73 -0.39
CA GLU A 600 -55.05 35.58 0.70
C GLU A 600 -55.77 36.90 0.96
N GLN A 601 -55.06 38.04 0.99
CA GLN A 601 -55.66 39.37 1.09
C GLN A 601 -56.61 39.66 -0.09
N ILE A 602 -56.21 39.33 -1.32
CA ILE A 602 -57.08 39.47 -2.50
C ILE A 602 -58.31 38.58 -2.37
N SER A 603 -58.17 37.36 -1.85
CA SER A 603 -59.29 36.43 -1.67
C SER A 603 -60.28 36.92 -0.62
N LEU A 604 -59.78 37.43 0.52
CA LEU A 604 -60.59 38.06 1.56
C LEU A 604 -61.34 39.29 1.03
N LEU A 605 -60.66 40.14 0.25
CA LEU A 605 -61.29 41.29 -0.40
C LEU A 605 -62.37 40.86 -1.40
N LYS A 606 -62.10 39.84 -2.23
CA LYS A 606 -63.09 39.27 -3.16
C LYS A 606 -64.31 38.74 -2.42
N GLN A 607 -64.12 37.96 -1.36
CA GLN A 607 -65.22 37.41 -0.55
C GLN A 607 -66.04 38.53 0.12
N SER A 608 -65.38 39.58 0.63
CA SER A 608 -66.06 40.75 1.17
C SER A 608 -66.91 41.47 0.12
N LEU A 609 -66.38 41.63 -1.08
CA LEU A 609 -67.05 42.30 -2.19
C LEU A 609 -68.22 41.46 -2.75
N GLU A 610 -68.06 40.14 -2.81
CA GLU A 610 -69.11 39.20 -3.18
C GLU A 610 -70.22 39.14 -2.12
N MET A 611 -69.87 39.20 -0.84
CA MET A 611 -70.85 39.34 0.23
C MET A 611 -71.62 40.66 0.10
N GLN A 612 -70.96 41.78 -0.17
CA GLN A 612 -71.64 43.07 -0.43
C GLN A 612 -72.52 43.02 -1.67
N LEU A 613 -72.07 42.37 -2.76
CA LEU A 613 -72.87 42.20 -3.97
C LEU A 613 -74.10 41.34 -3.70
N SER A 614 -73.96 40.20 -3.01
CA SER A 614 -75.09 39.34 -2.65
C SER A 614 -76.10 40.05 -1.74
N GLN A 615 -75.63 40.85 -0.78
CA GLN A 615 -76.49 41.70 0.05
C GLN A 615 -77.25 42.72 -0.82
N SER A 616 -76.56 43.42 -1.72
CA SER A 616 -77.20 44.38 -2.62
C SER A 616 -78.22 43.73 -3.57
N GLN A 617 -77.91 42.52 -4.07
CA GLN A 617 -78.78 41.76 -4.96
C GLN A 617 -80.00 41.22 -4.22
N HIS A 618 -79.85 40.78 -2.97
CA HIS A 618 -80.96 40.39 -2.12
C HIS A 618 -81.92 41.55 -1.84
N SER A 619 -81.37 42.73 -1.51
CA SER A 619 -82.16 43.96 -1.35
C SER A 619 -82.89 44.34 -2.64
N LEU A 620 -82.24 44.19 -3.80
CA LEU A 620 -82.86 44.45 -5.10
C LEU A 620 -83.99 43.46 -5.41
N GLN A 621 -83.80 42.16 -5.15
CA GLN A 621 -84.83 41.13 -5.34
C GLN A 621 -86.04 41.37 -4.43
N GLN A 622 -85.83 41.75 -3.17
CA GLN A 622 -86.92 42.13 -2.26
C GLN A 622 -87.73 43.30 -2.83
N LEU A 623 -87.05 44.32 -3.36
CA LEU A 623 -87.72 45.48 -3.96
C LEU A 623 -88.47 45.12 -5.26
N GLN A 624 -87.89 44.26 -6.10
CA GLN A 624 -88.56 43.77 -7.31
C GLN A 624 -89.79 42.92 -6.98
N ALA A 625 -89.73 42.07 -5.95
CA ALA A 625 -90.87 41.30 -5.49
C ALA A 625 -92.00 42.22 -5.01
N GLN A 626 -91.68 43.28 -4.26
CA GLN A 626 -92.64 44.31 -3.86
C GLN A 626 -93.31 44.97 -5.08
N PHE A 627 -92.52 45.38 -6.08
CA PHE A 627 -93.08 45.96 -7.31
C PHE A 627 -93.94 44.99 -8.11
N SER A 628 -93.59 43.69 -8.15
CA SER A 628 -94.42 42.69 -8.84
C SER A 628 -95.75 42.45 -8.14
N GLN A 629 -95.77 42.43 -6.80
CA GLN A 629 -96.99 42.33 -6.00
C GLN A 629 -97.92 43.53 -6.25
N GLU A 630 -97.36 44.74 -6.32
CA GLU A 630 -98.15 45.94 -6.66
C GLU A 630 -98.70 45.87 -8.10
N ARG A 631 -97.90 45.40 -9.06
CA ARG A 631 -98.36 45.24 -10.46
C ARG A 631 -99.46 44.20 -10.60
N GLU A 632 -99.35 43.04 -9.96
CA GLU A 632 -100.40 42.02 -9.98
C GLU A 632 -101.68 42.54 -9.33
N HIS A 633 -101.56 43.26 -8.21
CA HIS A 633 -102.70 43.87 -7.54
C HIS A 633 -103.43 44.87 -8.46
N LEU A 634 -102.69 45.72 -9.17
CA LEU A 634 -103.26 46.65 -10.16
C LEU A 634 -103.83 45.93 -11.39
N GLY A 635 -103.21 44.84 -11.84
CA GLY A 635 -103.68 44.03 -12.96
C GLY A 635 -105.01 43.33 -12.67
N GLN A 636 -105.17 42.77 -11.47
CA GLN A 636 -106.44 42.18 -11.01
C GLN A 636 -107.57 43.21 -11.02
N GLN A 637 -107.30 44.44 -10.56
CA GLN A 637 -108.28 45.53 -10.60
C GLN A 637 -108.70 45.89 -12.03
N LEU A 638 -107.78 45.90 -12.99
CA LEU A 638 -108.11 46.19 -14.39
C LEU A 638 -108.98 45.09 -15.04
N GLN A 639 -108.67 43.81 -14.79
CA GLN A 639 -109.46 42.69 -15.34
C GLN A 639 -110.91 42.68 -14.82
N GLU A 640 -111.11 43.00 -13.54
CA GLU A 640 -112.45 43.14 -12.98
C GLU A 640 -113.25 44.22 -13.71
N MET A 641 -112.61 45.35 -14.03
CA MET A 641 -113.23 46.45 -14.79
C MET A 641 -113.56 46.06 -16.25
N GLU A 642 -112.70 45.30 -16.93
CA GLU A 642 -112.95 44.83 -18.31
C GLU A 642 -114.10 43.80 -18.38
N LEU A 643 -114.17 42.87 -17.43
CA LEU A 643 -115.26 41.89 -17.36
C LEU A 643 -116.63 42.56 -17.16
N GLU A 644 -116.68 43.63 -16.38
CA GLU A 644 -117.91 44.43 -16.25
C GLU A 644 -118.30 45.10 -17.57
N HIS A 645 -117.33 45.60 -18.33
CA HIS A 645 -117.58 46.22 -19.64
C HIS A 645 -118.15 45.22 -20.64
N GLN A 646 -117.55 44.03 -20.78
CA GLN A 646 -118.02 43.00 -21.71
C GLN A 646 -119.45 42.52 -21.40
N ARG A 647 -119.78 42.38 -20.10
CA ARG A 647 -121.15 42.05 -19.66
C ARG A 647 -122.17 43.14 -20.01
N ARG A 648 -121.74 44.39 -20.22
CA ARG A 648 -122.62 45.47 -20.70
C ARG A 648 -122.83 45.38 -22.21
N GLU A 649 -121.80 45.06 -22.99
CA GLU A 649 -121.90 44.90 -24.45
C GLU A 649 -122.79 43.73 -24.87
N GLN A 650 -122.68 42.56 -24.22
CA GLN A 650 -123.52 41.39 -24.54
C GLN A 650 -125.02 41.69 -24.36
N ARG A 651 -125.39 42.39 -23.28
CA ARG A 651 -126.78 42.81 -23.03
C ARG A 651 -127.32 43.75 -24.13
N LEU A 652 -126.44 44.52 -24.76
CA LEU A 652 -126.79 45.43 -25.86
C LEU A 652 -127.00 44.69 -27.18
N GLN A 653 -126.20 43.66 -27.47
CA GLN A 653 -126.32 42.85 -28.69
C GLN A 653 -127.58 41.98 -28.70
N GLU A 654 -127.96 41.39 -27.57
CA GLU A 654 -129.17 40.57 -27.45
C GLU A 654 -130.45 41.38 -27.75
N ALA A 655 -130.53 42.63 -27.25
CA ALA A 655 -131.65 43.52 -27.52
C ALA A 655 -131.80 43.87 -29.01
N HIS A 656 -130.67 43.98 -29.74
CA HIS A 656 -130.67 44.30 -31.17
C HIS A 656 -131.16 43.14 -32.05
N CYS A 657 -130.97 41.88 -31.62
CA CYS A 657 -131.40 40.71 -32.38
C CYS A 657 -132.93 40.53 -32.37
N CYS A 658 -133.58 40.76 -31.22
CA CYS A 658 -135.04 40.61 -31.08
C CYS A 658 -135.83 41.55 -32.00
N ALA A 659 -135.35 42.78 -32.23
CA ALA A 659 -136.03 43.76 -33.08
C ALA A 659 -136.07 43.40 -34.58
N ILE A 660 -135.12 42.59 -35.07
CA ILE A 660 -135.01 42.23 -36.49
C ILE A 660 -135.96 41.08 -36.86
N GLN A 661 -136.21 40.14 -35.94
CA GLN A 661 -137.10 39.00 -36.18
C GLN A 661 -138.57 39.43 -36.33
N ASP A 662 -139.05 40.34 -35.48
CA ASP A 662 -140.45 40.83 -35.52
C ASP A 662 -140.81 41.51 -36.86
N MET A 663 -139.84 42.15 -37.51
CA MET A 663 -140.03 42.84 -38.80
C MET A 663 -140.14 41.90 -40.01
N GLN A 664 -139.65 40.66 -39.92
CA GLN A 664 -139.62 39.71 -41.05
C GLN A 664 -140.90 38.85 -41.15
N GLU A 665 -141.55 38.53 -40.03
CA GLU A 665 -142.73 37.65 -40.01
C GLU A 665 -144.01 38.35 -40.50
N ALA A 666 -144.16 39.65 -40.25
CA ALA A 666 -145.28 40.45 -40.75
C ALA A 666 -145.34 40.54 -42.29
N ARG A 667 -144.23 40.25 -43.00
CA ARG A 667 -144.16 40.28 -44.48
C ARG A 667 -144.61 38.99 -45.16
N GLN A 668 -144.79 37.87 -44.45
CA GLN A 668 -145.13 36.57 -45.08
C GLN A 668 -146.64 36.25 -45.12
N HIS A 669 -147.50 37.05 -44.47
CA HIS A 669 -148.90 36.69 -44.22
C HIS A 669 -149.92 37.00 -45.35
N ASP A 670 -149.57 37.72 -46.44
CA ASP A 670 -150.56 38.40 -47.30
C ASP A 670 -150.67 37.98 -48.80
N LEU A 671 -150.03 36.91 -49.34
CA LEU A 671 -149.98 36.68 -50.81
C LEU A 671 -150.28 35.24 -51.33
N LYS A 672 -151.53 34.72 -51.23
CA LYS A 672 -151.91 33.45 -51.94
C LYS A 672 -153.37 33.21 -52.43
N TYR A 673 -154.24 34.21 -52.65
CA TYR A 673 -155.48 34.06 -53.46
C TYR A 673 -155.78 35.33 -54.30
N LEU A 674 -155.90 35.18 -55.64
CA LEU A 674 -156.30 36.13 -56.71
C LEU A 674 -155.21 36.99 -57.44
N ALA A 675 -155.14 36.74 -58.76
CA ALA A 675 -155.04 37.71 -59.89
C ALA A 675 -153.73 38.57 -60.03
N PRO A 676 -153.59 39.41 -61.09
CA PRO A 676 -152.65 39.18 -62.21
C PRO A 676 -151.62 40.32 -62.42
N ASP A 677 -150.90 40.26 -63.55
CA ASP A 677 -150.23 41.37 -64.27
C ASP A 677 -148.82 41.86 -63.88
N ASP A 678 -148.01 41.92 -64.94
CA ASP A 678 -147.07 42.97 -65.35
C ASP A 678 -145.86 43.43 -64.50
N SER A 679 -144.71 43.27 -65.15
CA SER A 679 -143.74 44.33 -65.47
C SER A 679 -142.70 44.82 -64.44
N LYS A 680 -141.44 44.69 -64.88
CA LYS A 680 -140.36 45.70 -64.95
C LYS A 680 -140.12 46.68 -63.79
N GLY A 681 -138.84 46.77 -63.44
CA GLY A 681 -138.20 47.96 -62.87
C GLY A 681 -137.18 47.55 -61.81
N GLU A 682 -135.87 47.57 -62.09
CA GLU A 682 -135.01 48.76 -61.92
C GLU A 682 -134.93 49.21 -60.45
N LYS A 683 -133.81 49.56 -59.84
CA LYS A 683 -132.46 49.91 -60.29
C LYS A 683 -131.66 50.16 -59.00
N LEU A 684 -130.34 49.98 -59.10
CA LEU A 684 -129.27 50.89 -58.61
C LEU A 684 -129.40 51.46 -57.18
N SER A 685 -128.33 51.48 -56.40
CA SER A 685 -127.29 52.51 -56.58
C SER A 685 -126.30 52.26 -55.43
N LEU A 686 -125.00 52.05 -55.68
CA LEU A 686 -123.98 53.10 -55.63
C LEU A 686 -124.17 53.99 -54.38
N ARG A 687 -123.18 54.23 -53.53
CA ARG A 687 -121.79 54.63 -53.83
C ARG A 687 -121.24 55.18 -52.50
N LEU A 688 -119.91 55.36 -52.44
CA LEU A 688 -119.24 56.45 -51.71
C LEU A 688 -119.31 56.35 -50.17
N GLU A 689 -118.33 56.73 -49.39
CA GLU A 689 -116.95 57.13 -49.51
C GLU A 689 -116.58 57.43 -48.04
N MET A 690 -115.29 57.28 -47.71
CA MET A 690 -114.57 58.22 -46.85
C MET A 690 -114.98 58.51 -45.38
N ILE A 691 -113.89 58.67 -44.60
CA ILE A 691 -113.69 59.65 -43.51
C ILE A 691 -114.34 59.24 -42.17
N THR A 692 -113.64 59.10 -41.03
CA THR A 692 -112.34 59.59 -40.55
C THR A 692 -112.05 59.04 -39.14
N LEU A 693 -110.85 59.36 -38.63
CA LEU A 693 -110.40 59.47 -37.23
C LEU A 693 -109.74 58.19 -36.68
N SER A 694 -108.40 58.15 -36.49
CA SER A 694 -107.52 58.95 -35.61
C SER A 694 -107.52 58.45 -34.17
N TRP A 695 -106.34 58.57 -33.56
CA TRP A 695 -105.92 58.39 -32.15
C TRP A 695 -105.22 57.04 -31.88
N ALA A 696 -103.87 57.00 -31.93
CA ALA A 696 -102.90 57.39 -30.87
C ALA A 696 -103.03 56.43 -29.66
N GLU A 697 -101.98 55.77 -29.14
CA GLU A 697 -100.81 56.42 -28.54
C GLU A 697 -99.77 55.36 -28.06
N VAL A 698 -98.52 55.81 -27.87
CA VAL A 698 -97.42 55.25 -27.04
C VAL A 698 -96.44 54.21 -27.66
N ALA A 699 -95.30 54.76 -28.08
CA ALA A 699 -93.96 54.16 -28.21
C ALA A 699 -93.34 53.84 -26.81
N PRO A 700 -92.08 53.34 -26.62
CA PRO A 700 -91.01 53.16 -27.62
C PRO A 700 -90.09 51.90 -27.47
N HIS A 701 -89.30 51.69 -28.54
CA HIS A 701 -87.93 51.09 -28.59
C HIS A 701 -87.77 49.58 -28.28
N ARG A 702 -87.07 48.74 -29.05
CA ARG A 702 -85.91 48.90 -29.97
C ARG A 702 -85.96 47.86 -31.09
N ARG A 703 -85.41 48.25 -32.24
CA ARG A 703 -84.64 47.45 -33.21
C ARG A 703 -83.23 48.12 -33.25
N PRO A 704 -82.21 47.61 -33.97
CA PRO A 704 -81.82 46.23 -34.29
C PRO A 704 -80.28 46.03 -34.07
N GLU A 705 -79.73 44.87 -34.50
CA GLU A 705 -78.45 44.65 -35.25
C GLU A 705 -77.19 45.44 -34.83
N ASP A 706 -75.95 44.93 -34.81
CA ASP A 706 -75.26 43.93 -35.62
C ASP A 706 -73.80 43.80 -35.10
N GLU A 707 -73.07 42.79 -35.59
CA GLU A 707 -71.59 42.74 -35.76
C GLU A 707 -70.69 42.81 -34.49
N GLY A 708 -69.75 41.91 -34.21
CA GLY A 708 -68.74 41.33 -35.10
C GLY A 708 -67.53 42.26 -35.20
N CYS A 709 -66.47 42.05 -34.40
CA CYS A 709 -65.06 42.25 -34.80
C CYS A 709 -64.06 42.00 -33.66
N GLU A 710 -63.10 41.15 -33.98
CA GLU A 710 -61.74 41.08 -33.44
C GLU A 710 -61.02 42.43 -33.54
N TRP A 711 -60.23 42.79 -32.53
CA TRP A 711 -58.95 43.55 -32.52
C TRP A 711 -58.49 43.50 -31.05
N GLY A 712 -57.25 43.33 -30.62
CA GLY A 712 -55.95 43.37 -31.25
C GLY A 712 -54.92 43.38 -30.10
N GLN A 713 -53.71 42.91 -30.41
CA GLN A 713 -52.54 42.96 -29.55
C GLN A 713 -52.17 44.38 -29.09
N GLN A 714 -51.58 44.47 -27.89
CA GLN A 714 -50.45 45.32 -27.45
C GLN A 714 -50.57 45.38 -25.91
N GLY A 715 -49.65 44.89 -25.08
CA GLY A 715 -48.22 45.13 -25.15
C GLY A 715 -47.92 46.50 -24.56
N TYR A 716 -47.82 46.63 -23.23
CA TYR A 716 -46.96 47.62 -22.58
C TYR A 716 -46.56 47.15 -21.18
N THR A 717 -45.25 47.19 -20.99
CA THR A 717 -44.44 47.09 -19.78
C THR A 717 -44.79 48.15 -18.74
N ALA A 718 -44.88 47.74 -17.48
CA ALA A 718 -44.13 48.27 -16.34
C ALA A 718 -44.09 47.20 -15.24
#